data_AF-A0A1M3PLL0-F1
#
_entry.id   AF-A0A1M3PLL0-F1
#
_cell.length_a   1.000
_cell.length_b   1.000
_cell.length_c   1.000
_cell.angle_alpha   90.00
_cell.angle_beta   90.00
_cell.angle_gamma   90.00
#
_symmetry.space_group_name_H-M   'P 1'
#
loop_
_entity.id
_entity.type
_entity.pdbx_description
1 polymer ?
#
loop_
_entity_poly.entity_id
_entity_poly.type
_entity_poly.pdbx_seq_one_letter_code
_entity_poly.pdbx_strand_id
1 'polypeptide(L)'
;MPHWLAEARRDQESGVLKRFAAPYWTVDFPRPMMASVVTQGMDGLRVDAAFYGSGDLAGLIWESEDRWDHPLLRYATVRDYAHCTLRFRWRSGGVKALDAIDGPTLTIEGRDAGGTARSWYVRLWNYAEGSPEDAVITLPFDALSGGFLLPGEADPVWPGDIDRMFISIVPPAYDHGTSVFPAAVEGWVALSGMRCDGSGSVLTVGDVMVPEHGLSIATGYDDAYNQTPERIVGQALALGYRGAINHYVGMSHFMRLAPVAGGFEVAPGGGALNAPCARWHADFADRCKALGFELILSLSYELFDAYCPAAWKQRAWDGAPALTGWEPPSTLLSPANDAAMAYLRVVARAFAGVARAAGLAVRVQIGEPWWWIMPDGRPCLYDAAAKALFGGAPPEIATMRGALDGAQIALLDAAGVALAASTAALADAVRAEAPGAELLLLAYLPTVLDPDMPEARRANLPMGWAAPAFHRLQTEDYDWVTGGQTARAAAARALVDARLGYPPGEQHYLAGFVPAGLSADEVRTAWARIAGAAEAARKRDPAAIFIWALPQVARDGFTFFNLAGDAAMQAFDDVSFPLAIGRRAQVAPAFSTRVIESASGHEQRSTQWADARLSFDAGPGVRSEADIAALIAFFRARRGAARGFRFRDPFDGASGAFGVAPGPLDQMIGTGDGAATGFRLRKAYGAGAEAQVRMITRPVAGSVRVAVDGVELGAGWQLGPLGEVRFDDAPAEGMVVTAGFLFDVPVRFAEDRLEIDRETFAAGVVPSVPLVEVRE
;
A
#
# COMPACT_ATOMS: atom_id res chain seq x y z
N MET A 1 -1.17 2.47 18.07
CA MET A 1 -1.70 2.61 16.70
C MET A 1 -1.72 1.23 16.06
N PRO A 2 -2.74 0.86 15.28
CA PRO A 2 -2.84 -0.46 14.67
C PRO A 2 -1.93 -0.63 13.44
N HIS A 3 -1.12 0.38 13.09
CA HIS A 3 -0.20 0.32 11.98
C HIS A 3 1.08 1.12 12.27
N TRP A 4 2.09 0.89 11.43
CA TRP A 4 3.40 1.54 11.41
C TRP A 4 3.85 1.74 9.95
N LEU A 5 4.56 2.82 9.64
CA LEU A 5 5.25 3.01 8.36
C LEU A 5 6.75 2.77 8.52
N ALA A 6 7.23 1.63 8.03
CA ALA A 6 8.61 1.19 8.17
C ALA A 6 9.49 1.79 7.07
N GLU A 7 10.43 2.66 7.44
CA GLU A 7 11.40 3.24 6.50
C GLU A 7 12.61 2.31 6.25
N ALA A 8 12.93 1.47 7.23
CA ALA A 8 13.98 0.46 7.19
C ALA A 8 13.83 -0.53 8.35
N ARG A 9 14.50 -1.68 8.25
CA ARG A 9 14.80 -2.50 9.42
C ARG A 9 15.70 -1.74 10.40
N ARG A 10 15.43 -1.87 11.70
CA ARG A 10 16.28 -1.36 12.80
C ARG A 10 16.76 -2.52 13.67
N ASP A 11 15.81 -3.18 14.33
CA ASP A 11 16.05 -4.31 15.24
C ASP A 11 15.26 -5.57 14.84
N GLN A 12 14.56 -5.51 13.69
CA GLN A 12 13.78 -6.63 13.18
C GLN A 12 14.67 -7.76 12.64
N GLU A 13 14.14 -8.98 12.67
CA GLU A 13 14.82 -10.19 12.21
C GLU A 13 15.34 -10.04 10.77
N SER A 14 16.55 -10.55 10.57
CA SER A 14 17.25 -10.54 9.28
C SER A 14 17.82 -11.92 9.01
N GLY A 15 17.70 -12.34 7.76
CA GLY A 15 18.28 -13.57 7.23
C GLY A 15 19.46 -13.30 6.32
N VAL A 16 19.87 -14.35 5.61
CA VAL A 16 20.92 -14.28 4.58
C VAL A 16 20.37 -14.73 3.23
N LEU A 17 20.75 -14.01 2.19
CA LEU A 17 20.38 -14.26 0.81
C LEU A 17 21.64 -14.47 -0.03
N LYS A 18 21.64 -15.46 -0.92
CA LYS A 18 22.66 -15.53 -1.96
C LYS A 18 22.38 -14.47 -3.01
N ARG A 19 23.37 -13.62 -3.30
CA ARG A 19 23.30 -12.64 -4.39
C ARG A 19 22.88 -13.34 -5.69
N PHE A 20 22.07 -12.68 -6.49
CA PHE A 20 21.46 -13.23 -7.71
C PHE A 20 20.41 -14.32 -7.48
N ALA A 21 19.84 -14.44 -6.28
CA ALA A 21 18.73 -15.35 -6.02
C ALA A 21 17.56 -15.08 -6.98
N ALA A 22 17.01 -16.17 -7.53
CA ALA A 22 16.06 -16.13 -8.63
C ALA A 22 14.80 -15.26 -8.40
N PRO A 23 14.17 -15.23 -7.20
CA PRO A 23 12.95 -14.44 -6.98
C PRO A 23 13.13 -12.93 -7.17
N TYR A 24 14.35 -12.42 -7.03
CA TYR A 24 14.66 -11.00 -6.96
C TYR A 24 15.06 -10.37 -8.30
N TRP A 25 15.17 -11.18 -9.35
CA TRP A 25 15.34 -10.67 -10.70
C TRP A 25 14.02 -10.09 -11.22
N THR A 26 14.13 -9.03 -12.01
CA THR A 26 12.98 -8.39 -12.67
C THR A 26 13.13 -8.44 -14.19
N VAL A 27 12.03 -8.15 -14.90
CA VAL A 27 12.04 -7.96 -16.36
C VAL A 27 11.48 -6.59 -16.72
N ASP A 28 12.10 -5.92 -17.69
CA ASP A 28 11.57 -4.66 -18.25
C ASP A 28 11.68 -4.66 -19.78
N PHE A 29 10.78 -3.94 -20.44
CA PHE A 29 10.66 -3.93 -21.90
C PHE A 29 9.83 -2.75 -22.41
N PRO A 30 10.09 -2.25 -23.63
CA PRO A 30 9.25 -1.24 -24.26
C PRO A 30 7.93 -1.86 -24.76
N ARG A 31 6.86 -1.08 -24.80
CA ARG A 31 5.64 -1.45 -25.52
C ARG A 31 5.90 -1.38 -27.04
N PRO A 32 5.33 -2.27 -27.87
CA PRO A 32 4.23 -3.19 -27.57
C PRO A 32 4.65 -4.62 -27.25
N MET A 33 5.96 -4.93 -27.18
CA MET A 33 6.39 -6.25 -26.72
C MET A 33 5.93 -6.52 -25.31
N MET A 34 5.84 -7.81 -24.97
CA MET A 34 5.42 -8.29 -23.66
C MET A 34 6.46 -9.27 -23.14
N ALA A 35 6.80 -9.20 -21.86
CA ALA A 35 7.61 -10.21 -21.21
C ALA A 35 7.18 -10.41 -19.76
N SER A 36 7.61 -11.53 -19.18
CA SER A 36 7.38 -11.85 -17.77
C SER A 36 8.52 -12.70 -17.26
N VAL A 37 8.74 -12.68 -15.94
CA VAL A 37 9.72 -13.54 -15.28
C VAL A 37 9.04 -14.40 -14.22
N VAL A 38 9.39 -15.69 -14.19
CA VAL A 38 8.95 -16.65 -13.18
C VAL A 38 10.13 -17.43 -12.66
N THR A 39 10.11 -17.81 -11.39
CA THR A 39 11.09 -18.71 -10.78
C THR A 39 10.86 -20.18 -11.18
N GLN A 40 11.91 -20.98 -11.25
CA GLN A 40 11.89 -22.41 -11.53
C GLN A 40 12.74 -23.17 -10.52
N GLY A 41 12.09 -23.86 -9.57
CA GLY A 41 12.80 -24.49 -8.45
C GLY A 41 13.46 -23.46 -7.53
N MET A 42 14.48 -23.86 -6.79
CA MET A 42 15.16 -22.95 -5.83
C MET A 42 16.27 -22.10 -6.45
N ASP A 43 16.84 -22.54 -7.57
CA ASP A 43 18.05 -21.95 -8.17
C ASP A 43 17.88 -21.67 -9.67
N GLY A 44 16.67 -21.33 -10.09
CA GLY A 44 16.41 -21.02 -11.49
C GLY A 44 15.26 -20.03 -11.70
N LEU A 45 15.26 -19.43 -12.88
CA LEU A 45 14.22 -18.55 -13.39
C LEU A 45 14.02 -18.76 -14.89
N ARG A 46 12.88 -18.31 -15.38
CA ARG A 46 12.53 -18.30 -16.80
C ARG A 46 11.90 -16.96 -17.15
N VAL A 47 12.31 -16.41 -18.28
CA VAL A 47 11.69 -15.29 -18.97
C VAL A 47 10.97 -15.83 -20.21
N ASP A 48 9.72 -15.45 -20.38
CA ASP A 48 8.95 -15.62 -21.62
C ASP A 48 8.69 -14.24 -22.22
N ALA A 49 8.81 -14.11 -23.54
CA ALA A 49 8.66 -12.86 -24.28
C ALA A 49 7.80 -13.06 -25.55
N ALA A 50 7.09 -12.01 -25.94
CA ALA A 50 6.36 -11.88 -27.20
C ALA A 50 6.79 -10.60 -27.91
N PHE A 51 7.50 -10.76 -29.03
CA PHE A 51 8.04 -9.68 -29.85
C PHE A 51 7.10 -9.35 -31.01
N TYR A 52 6.89 -8.07 -31.27
CA TYR A 52 6.09 -7.53 -32.36
C TYR A 52 6.91 -6.76 -33.40
N GLY A 53 8.20 -6.52 -33.16
CA GLY A 53 9.08 -5.89 -34.13
C GLY A 53 10.56 -6.24 -33.98
N SER A 54 11.34 -5.90 -35.00
CA SER A 54 12.78 -6.18 -35.08
C SER A 54 13.64 -5.32 -34.14
N GLY A 55 13.07 -4.24 -33.60
CA GLY A 55 13.72 -3.40 -32.58
C GLY A 55 13.41 -3.79 -31.14
N ASP A 56 12.58 -4.81 -30.93
CA ASP A 56 12.13 -5.20 -29.59
C ASP A 56 13.26 -5.79 -28.75
N LEU A 57 13.32 -5.42 -27.47
CA LEU A 57 14.35 -5.81 -26.54
C LEU A 57 13.80 -5.86 -25.11
N ALA A 58 13.83 -7.06 -24.52
CA ALA A 58 13.58 -7.26 -23.09
C ALA A 58 14.89 -7.28 -22.32
N GLY A 59 14.81 -6.86 -21.06
CA GLY A 59 15.88 -6.93 -20.09
C GLY A 59 15.58 -7.83 -18.94
N LEU A 60 16.41 -8.83 -18.69
CA LEU A 60 16.44 -9.51 -17.39
C LEU A 60 17.38 -8.74 -16.46
N ILE A 61 16.85 -8.18 -15.37
CA ILE A 61 17.52 -7.16 -14.56
C ILE A 61 17.80 -7.68 -13.15
N TRP A 62 19.02 -7.41 -12.68
CA TRP A 62 19.40 -7.50 -11.28
C TRP A 62 19.85 -6.12 -10.79
N GLU A 63 19.26 -5.64 -9.69
CA GLU A 63 19.60 -4.34 -9.11
C GLU A 63 20.36 -4.51 -7.80
N SER A 64 21.40 -3.71 -7.58
CA SER A 64 22.12 -3.71 -6.30
C SER A 64 21.27 -3.18 -5.15
N GLU A 65 20.29 -2.34 -5.44
CA GLU A 65 19.31 -1.80 -4.50
C GLU A 65 17.95 -2.43 -4.73
N ASP A 66 17.36 -2.95 -3.65
CA ASP A 66 16.00 -3.45 -3.67
C ASP A 66 15.00 -2.31 -3.45
N ARG A 67 14.27 -1.96 -4.52
CA ARG A 67 13.25 -0.90 -4.53
C ARG A 67 11.82 -1.45 -4.60
N TRP A 68 11.67 -2.77 -4.62
CA TRP A 68 10.40 -3.43 -4.88
C TRP A 68 9.80 -4.03 -3.61
N ASP A 69 10.65 -4.53 -2.72
CA ASP A 69 10.18 -5.11 -1.46
C ASP A 69 9.90 -4.05 -0.40
N HIS A 70 8.95 -4.38 0.46
CA HIS A 70 8.71 -3.65 1.70
C HIS A 70 10.04 -3.44 2.47
N PRO A 71 10.31 -2.26 3.07
CA PRO A 71 11.57 -1.96 3.75
C PRO A 71 11.98 -2.93 4.87
N LEU A 72 11.03 -3.68 5.42
CA LEU A 72 11.30 -4.77 6.36
C LEU A 72 11.80 -6.04 5.69
N LEU A 73 11.50 -6.29 4.42
CA LEU A 73 11.79 -7.53 3.69
C LEU A 73 12.97 -7.41 2.72
N ARG A 74 13.21 -6.19 2.21
CA ARG A 74 14.22 -5.92 1.17
C ARG A 74 15.62 -6.43 1.50
N TYR A 75 16.38 -6.87 0.50
CA TYR A 75 17.81 -7.18 0.71
C TYR A 75 18.66 -5.91 0.89
N ALA A 76 19.83 -6.06 1.50
CA ALA A 76 20.76 -4.95 1.74
C ALA A 76 21.39 -4.46 0.44
N THR A 77 21.45 -3.14 0.27
CA THR A 77 22.12 -2.51 -0.87
C THR A 77 23.64 -2.67 -0.78
N VAL A 78 24.22 -3.52 -1.62
CA VAL A 78 25.67 -3.75 -1.70
C VAL A 78 26.11 -3.65 -3.16
N ARG A 79 26.79 -2.55 -3.48
CA ARG A 79 27.24 -2.19 -4.85
C ARG A 79 28.60 -2.79 -5.22
N ASP A 80 29.34 -3.32 -4.26
CA ASP A 80 30.62 -4.00 -4.49
C ASP A 80 30.37 -5.48 -4.84
N TYR A 81 30.83 -5.88 -6.02
CA TYR A 81 30.79 -7.24 -6.57
C TYR A 81 32.18 -7.87 -6.63
N ALA A 82 33.21 -7.23 -6.07
CA ALA A 82 34.53 -7.82 -5.96
C ALA A 82 34.46 -9.19 -5.26
N HIS A 83 35.31 -10.11 -5.71
CA HIS A 83 35.36 -11.48 -5.22
C HIS A 83 34.04 -12.24 -5.35
N CYS A 84 33.18 -11.87 -6.30
CA CYS A 84 32.00 -12.65 -6.66
C CYS A 84 32.23 -13.43 -7.96
N THR A 85 31.69 -14.64 -8.03
CA THR A 85 31.55 -15.38 -9.30
C THR A 85 30.11 -15.84 -9.43
N LEU A 86 29.42 -15.39 -10.49
CA LEU A 86 28.08 -15.85 -10.83
C LEU A 86 28.17 -16.98 -11.87
N ARG A 87 27.53 -18.11 -11.60
CA ARG A 87 27.45 -19.25 -12.52
C ARG A 87 26.00 -19.69 -12.69
N PHE A 88 25.60 -19.99 -13.92
CA PHE A 88 24.28 -20.56 -14.23
C PHE A 88 24.31 -21.30 -15.58
N ARG A 89 23.38 -22.23 -15.78
CA ARG A 89 23.11 -22.82 -17.09
C ARG A 89 22.03 -22.01 -17.80
N TRP A 90 22.38 -21.48 -18.95
CA TRP A 90 21.49 -20.80 -19.88
C TRP A 90 20.87 -21.81 -20.83
N ARG A 91 19.56 -21.70 -21.06
CA ARG A 91 18.86 -22.32 -22.19
C ARG A 91 17.91 -21.31 -22.83
N SER A 92 17.78 -21.32 -24.15
CA SER A 92 16.90 -20.38 -24.83
C SER A 92 16.28 -20.94 -26.10
N GLY A 93 15.21 -20.32 -26.58
CA GLY A 93 14.61 -20.58 -27.89
C GLY A 93 13.73 -19.41 -28.33
N GLY A 94 13.62 -19.19 -29.65
CA GLY A 94 12.85 -18.06 -30.19
C GLY A 94 13.43 -16.68 -29.89
N VAL A 95 14.73 -16.62 -29.60
CA VAL A 95 15.53 -15.40 -29.34
C VAL A 95 16.86 -15.52 -30.07
N LYS A 96 17.63 -14.42 -30.22
CA LYS A 96 19.00 -14.53 -30.73
C LYS A 96 19.87 -15.42 -29.82
N ALA A 97 20.66 -16.29 -30.45
CA ALA A 97 21.57 -17.19 -29.75
C ALA A 97 22.76 -16.45 -29.12
N LEU A 98 23.42 -17.06 -28.13
CA LEU A 98 24.53 -16.44 -27.38
C LEU A 98 25.69 -15.97 -28.26
N ASP A 99 26.04 -16.77 -29.28
CA ASP A 99 27.19 -16.50 -30.16
C ASP A 99 26.89 -15.51 -31.29
N ALA A 100 25.63 -15.13 -31.47
CA ALA A 100 25.22 -14.21 -32.53
C ALA A 100 25.70 -12.77 -32.28
N ILE A 101 25.73 -11.98 -33.36
CA ILE A 101 25.79 -10.52 -33.27
C ILE A 101 24.47 -10.02 -32.67
N ASP A 102 24.57 -9.14 -31.66
CA ASP A 102 23.48 -8.73 -30.77
C ASP A 102 22.82 -9.89 -30.00
N GLY A 103 23.55 -10.99 -29.80
CA GLY A 103 23.15 -12.01 -28.84
C GLY A 103 23.08 -11.47 -27.40
N PRO A 104 22.55 -12.26 -26.46
CA PRO A 104 22.44 -11.88 -25.06
C PRO A 104 23.74 -11.28 -24.50
N THR A 105 23.64 -10.02 -24.09
CA THR A 105 24.74 -9.20 -23.58
C THR A 105 24.38 -8.70 -22.20
N LEU A 106 25.30 -8.87 -21.26
CA LEU A 106 25.20 -8.33 -19.92
C LEU A 106 25.71 -6.88 -19.93
N THR A 107 24.78 -5.93 -19.87
CA THR A 107 25.08 -4.53 -19.61
C THR A 107 25.22 -4.33 -18.10
N ILE A 108 26.36 -3.80 -17.67
CA ILE A 108 26.64 -3.45 -16.28
C ILE A 108 26.70 -1.93 -16.20
N GLU A 109 25.89 -1.33 -15.34
CA GLU A 109 25.88 0.11 -15.11
C GLU A 109 26.33 0.42 -13.68
N GLY A 110 27.16 1.44 -13.52
CA GLY A 110 27.69 1.83 -12.22
C GLY A 110 28.64 3.00 -12.34
N ARG A 111 29.68 3.01 -11.51
CA ARG A 111 30.79 3.97 -11.58
C ARG A 111 32.10 3.23 -11.78
N ASP A 112 33.10 3.88 -12.37
CA ASP A 112 34.47 3.37 -12.42
C ASP A 112 35.23 3.67 -11.10
N ALA A 113 36.49 3.23 -11.01
CA ALA A 113 37.32 3.42 -9.82
C ALA A 113 37.54 4.90 -9.43
N GLY A 114 37.31 5.85 -10.36
CA GLY A 114 37.35 7.28 -10.10
C GLY A 114 36.01 7.87 -9.67
N GLY A 115 34.95 7.05 -9.56
CA GLY A 115 33.59 7.47 -9.25
C GLY A 115 32.82 8.03 -10.44
N THR A 116 33.31 7.87 -11.68
CA THR A 116 32.64 8.37 -12.89
C THR A 116 31.62 7.35 -13.37
N ALA A 117 30.37 7.78 -13.64
CA ALA A 117 29.34 6.91 -14.19
C ALA A 117 29.81 6.23 -15.49
N ARG A 118 29.63 4.91 -15.57
CA ARG A 118 30.11 4.09 -16.67
C ARG A 118 29.20 2.89 -16.92
N SER A 119 29.13 2.47 -18.17
CA SER A 119 28.49 1.23 -18.59
C SER A 119 29.49 0.31 -19.29
N TRP A 120 29.43 -0.99 -19.00
CA TRP A 120 30.21 -2.03 -19.66
C TRP A 120 29.30 -3.02 -20.36
N TYR A 121 29.72 -3.52 -21.52
CA TYR A 121 28.95 -4.47 -22.33
C TYR A 121 29.69 -5.80 -22.40
N VAL A 122 29.23 -6.76 -21.61
CA VAL A 122 29.85 -8.08 -21.45
C VAL A 122 29.09 -9.10 -22.29
N ARG A 123 29.71 -9.56 -23.37
CA ARG A 123 29.14 -10.60 -24.22
C ARG A 123 29.17 -11.95 -23.50
N LEU A 124 28.01 -12.53 -23.21
CA LEU A 124 27.90 -13.75 -22.40
C LEU A 124 28.61 -14.96 -23.03
N TRP A 125 28.63 -15.06 -24.37
CA TRP A 125 29.29 -16.15 -25.09
C TRP A 125 30.78 -16.26 -24.82
N ASN A 126 31.45 -15.15 -24.50
CA ASN A 126 32.89 -15.15 -24.17
C ASN A 126 33.18 -15.89 -22.85
N TYR A 127 32.14 -16.19 -22.07
CA TYR A 127 32.18 -16.85 -20.77
C TYR A 127 31.33 -18.13 -20.73
N ALA A 128 30.97 -18.66 -21.90
CA ALA A 128 30.06 -19.79 -22.06
C ALA A 128 30.79 -21.09 -22.42
N GLU A 129 30.38 -22.19 -21.79
CA GLU A 129 30.78 -23.55 -22.14
C GLU A 129 29.55 -24.36 -22.57
N GLY A 130 29.46 -24.71 -23.85
CA GLY A 130 28.34 -25.47 -24.41
C GLY A 130 27.99 -25.03 -25.82
N SER A 131 26.70 -25.06 -26.14
CA SER A 131 26.14 -24.62 -27.42
C SER A 131 25.54 -23.22 -27.31
N PRO A 132 25.33 -22.51 -28.43
CA PRO A 132 24.77 -21.16 -28.42
C PRO A 132 23.39 -20.99 -27.75
N GLU A 133 22.63 -22.08 -27.61
CA GLU A 133 21.28 -22.08 -27.00
C GLU A 133 21.20 -22.90 -25.71
N ASP A 134 22.29 -23.58 -25.32
CA ASP A 134 22.40 -24.38 -24.09
C ASP A 134 23.87 -24.40 -23.64
N ALA A 135 24.22 -23.55 -22.68
CA ALA A 135 25.57 -23.39 -22.19
C ALA A 135 25.62 -23.06 -20.71
N VAL A 136 26.71 -23.41 -20.05
CA VAL A 136 27.03 -22.93 -18.71
C VAL A 136 27.81 -21.63 -18.83
N ILE A 137 27.31 -20.56 -18.23
CA ILE A 137 27.96 -19.26 -18.20
C ILE A 137 28.60 -19.08 -16.82
N THR A 138 29.87 -18.65 -16.79
CA THR A 138 30.61 -18.35 -15.55
C THR A 138 31.21 -16.94 -15.62
N LEU A 139 30.72 -16.05 -14.77
CA LEU A 139 31.08 -14.62 -14.74
C LEU A 139 31.88 -14.30 -13.46
N PRO A 140 33.23 -14.35 -13.50
CA PRO A 140 34.09 -13.93 -12.40
C PRO A 140 34.26 -12.40 -12.42
N PHE A 141 33.66 -11.68 -11.48
CA PHE A 141 33.61 -10.20 -11.51
C PHE A 141 34.99 -9.54 -11.43
N ASP A 142 35.96 -10.14 -10.74
CA ASP A 142 37.33 -9.63 -10.63
C ASP A 142 38.12 -9.72 -11.95
N ALA A 143 37.68 -10.55 -12.90
CA ALA A 143 38.34 -10.78 -14.18
C ALA A 143 37.43 -10.49 -15.38
N LEU A 144 36.27 -9.88 -15.14
CA LEU A 144 35.26 -9.65 -16.16
C LEU A 144 35.72 -8.51 -17.08
N SER A 145 35.59 -8.74 -18.38
CA SER A 145 35.86 -7.76 -19.43
C SER A 145 34.70 -7.72 -20.41
N GLY A 146 34.31 -6.50 -20.79
CA GLY A 146 33.46 -6.23 -21.94
C GLY A 146 34.24 -6.33 -23.26
N GLY A 147 33.52 -6.19 -24.37
CA GLY A 147 34.07 -6.31 -25.73
C GLY A 147 33.57 -7.56 -26.47
N PHE A 148 33.63 -7.54 -27.80
CA PHE A 148 33.13 -8.63 -28.64
C PHE A 148 34.21 -9.71 -28.83
N LEU A 149 35.43 -9.31 -29.21
CA LEU A 149 36.59 -10.21 -29.44
C LEU A 149 37.61 -10.11 -28.31
N LEU A 150 37.57 -11.04 -27.35
CA LEU A 150 38.56 -11.11 -26.27
C LEU A 150 39.80 -11.96 -26.66
N PRO A 151 41.01 -11.58 -26.20
CA PRO A 151 41.32 -10.41 -25.37
C PRO A 151 41.54 -9.09 -26.13
N GLY A 152 41.43 -9.08 -27.47
CA GLY A 152 41.82 -7.94 -28.31
C GLY A 152 41.01 -6.65 -28.10
N GLU A 153 39.75 -6.77 -27.70
CA GLU A 153 38.82 -5.67 -27.42
C GLU A 153 38.47 -5.57 -25.93
N ALA A 154 39.26 -6.17 -25.05
CA ALA A 154 38.96 -6.22 -23.63
C ALA A 154 38.75 -4.82 -23.04
N ASP A 155 37.56 -4.58 -22.51
CA ASP A 155 37.25 -3.43 -21.66
C ASP A 155 37.00 -3.91 -20.22
N PRO A 156 38.01 -3.89 -19.33
CA PRO A 156 37.89 -4.42 -17.98
C PRO A 156 36.75 -3.75 -17.19
N VAL A 157 35.91 -4.59 -16.57
CA VAL A 157 34.85 -4.14 -15.67
C VAL A 157 35.46 -3.85 -14.31
N TRP A 158 35.10 -2.71 -13.71
CA TRP A 158 35.43 -2.46 -12.31
C TRP A 158 34.24 -2.84 -11.42
N PRO A 159 34.37 -3.85 -10.53
CA PRO A 159 33.23 -4.40 -9.82
C PRO A 159 32.87 -3.66 -8.53
N GLY A 160 33.63 -2.64 -8.15
CA GLY A 160 33.53 -2.01 -6.82
C GLY A 160 32.28 -1.16 -6.59
N ASP A 161 31.60 -0.70 -7.64
CA ASP A 161 30.41 0.14 -7.52
C ASP A 161 29.45 -0.01 -8.71
N ILE A 162 28.63 -1.06 -8.66
CA ILE A 162 27.63 -1.38 -9.68
C ILE A 162 26.22 -1.02 -9.19
N ASP A 163 25.46 -0.32 -10.02
CA ASP A 163 24.05 -0.02 -9.80
C ASP A 163 23.14 -1.19 -10.12
N ARG A 164 23.26 -1.68 -11.35
CA ARG A 164 22.41 -2.72 -11.88
C ARG A 164 23.09 -3.46 -13.01
N MET A 165 22.54 -4.61 -13.31
CA MET A 165 22.92 -5.47 -14.42
C MET A 165 21.68 -5.82 -15.22
N PHE A 166 21.85 -5.91 -16.53
CA PHE A 166 20.79 -6.12 -17.48
C PHE A 166 21.27 -7.14 -18.53
N ILE A 167 20.55 -8.24 -18.74
CA ILE A 167 20.83 -9.20 -19.81
C ILE A 167 19.82 -8.96 -20.94
N SER A 168 20.31 -8.62 -22.13
CA SER A 168 19.45 -8.41 -23.31
C SER A 168 18.82 -9.71 -23.79
N ILE A 169 17.54 -9.63 -24.17
CA ILE A 169 16.78 -10.70 -24.80
C ILE A 169 16.04 -10.09 -26.00
N VAL A 170 16.41 -10.52 -27.20
CA VAL A 170 15.95 -9.92 -28.47
C VAL A 170 15.43 -10.98 -29.44
N PRO A 171 14.52 -10.65 -30.37
CA PRO A 171 13.99 -11.60 -31.34
C PRO A 171 15.09 -12.06 -32.31
N PRO A 172 14.97 -13.24 -32.95
CA PRO A 172 15.97 -13.75 -33.89
C PRO A 172 16.29 -12.78 -35.04
N ALA A 173 15.30 -12.00 -35.46
CA ALA A 173 15.41 -11.01 -36.53
C ALA A 173 15.82 -9.61 -36.06
N TYR A 174 16.37 -9.48 -34.84
CA TYR A 174 16.75 -8.18 -34.28
C TYR A 174 17.80 -7.45 -35.13
N ASP A 175 17.54 -6.19 -35.45
CA ASP A 175 18.36 -5.37 -36.36
C ASP A 175 18.53 -3.91 -35.91
N HIS A 176 18.16 -3.57 -34.66
CA HIS A 176 18.08 -2.19 -34.15
C HIS A 176 17.11 -1.28 -34.92
N GLY A 177 16.34 -1.84 -35.84
CA GLY A 177 15.37 -1.14 -36.68
C GLY A 177 13.98 -1.08 -36.05
N THR A 178 12.98 -0.85 -36.88
CA THR A 178 11.58 -0.66 -36.46
C THR A 178 10.61 -1.52 -37.27
N SER A 179 11.12 -2.60 -37.88
CA SER A 179 10.30 -3.46 -38.75
C SER A 179 9.24 -4.17 -37.91
N VAL A 180 7.96 -3.96 -38.23
CA VAL A 180 6.85 -4.63 -37.56
C VAL A 180 6.66 -6.04 -38.11
N PHE A 181 6.52 -7.01 -37.22
CA PHE A 181 6.25 -8.39 -37.59
C PHE A 181 4.77 -8.60 -37.95
N PRO A 182 4.47 -9.52 -38.89
CA PRO A 182 3.08 -9.82 -39.26
C PRO A 182 2.29 -10.51 -38.14
N ALA A 183 2.98 -11.13 -37.19
CA ALA A 183 2.43 -11.74 -35.98
C ALA A 183 3.49 -11.72 -34.88
N ALA A 184 3.05 -11.85 -33.62
CA ALA A 184 3.97 -11.96 -32.48
C ALA A 184 4.92 -13.15 -32.65
N VAL A 185 6.21 -12.92 -32.39
CA VAL A 185 7.25 -13.95 -32.29
C VAL A 185 7.46 -14.26 -30.82
N GLU A 186 7.20 -15.50 -30.42
CA GLU A 186 7.41 -15.95 -29.03
C GLU A 186 8.86 -16.39 -28.83
N GLY A 187 9.43 -16.03 -27.68
CA GLY A 187 10.78 -16.41 -27.27
C GLY A 187 10.87 -16.65 -25.77
N TRP A 188 11.88 -17.41 -25.35
CA TRP A 188 12.10 -17.70 -23.94
C TRP A 188 13.58 -17.88 -23.61
N VAL A 189 13.91 -17.61 -22.35
CA VAL A 189 15.22 -17.81 -21.74
C VAL A 189 15.02 -18.45 -20.37
N ALA A 190 15.82 -19.45 -20.03
CA ALA A 190 15.84 -20.07 -18.71
C ALA A 190 17.26 -20.07 -18.16
N LEU A 191 17.42 -19.57 -16.93
CA LEU A 191 18.63 -19.67 -16.13
C LEU A 191 18.36 -20.72 -15.05
N SER A 192 19.23 -21.72 -14.93
CA SER A 192 19.07 -22.80 -13.94
C SER A 192 20.40 -23.12 -13.27
N GLY A 193 20.37 -23.71 -12.08
CA GLY A 193 21.60 -23.96 -11.33
C GLY A 193 22.35 -22.68 -10.97
N MET A 194 21.62 -21.58 -10.76
CA MET A 194 22.16 -20.26 -10.44
C MET A 194 22.88 -20.29 -9.11
N ARG A 195 24.15 -19.89 -9.10
CA ARG A 195 25.01 -19.87 -7.91
C ARG A 195 25.90 -18.66 -7.92
N CYS A 196 26.08 -18.06 -6.74
CA CYS A 196 27.05 -17.02 -6.50
C CYS A 196 28.01 -17.46 -5.38
N ASP A 197 29.30 -17.46 -5.71
CA ASP A 197 30.39 -17.85 -4.82
C ASP A 197 31.31 -16.67 -4.49
N GLY A 198 32.08 -16.81 -3.42
CA GLY A 198 33.04 -15.83 -2.92
C GLY A 198 32.50 -14.90 -1.82
N SER A 199 33.34 -14.00 -1.30
CA SER A 199 33.05 -13.26 -0.06
C SER A 199 31.93 -12.22 -0.21
N GLY A 200 31.71 -11.67 -1.41
CA GLY A 200 30.62 -10.75 -1.71
C GLY A 200 29.30 -11.41 -2.12
N SER A 201 29.22 -12.75 -2.05
CA SER A 201 28.08 -13.54 -2.56
C SER A 201 26.87 -13.60 -1.63
N VAL A 202 26.98 -13.09 -0.40
CA VAL A 202 25.93 -13.15 0.60
C VAL A 202 25.48 -11.73 0.96
N LEU A 203 24.17 -11.51 0.90
CA LEU A 203 23.51 -10.28 1.30
C LEU A 203 22.69 -10.53 2.56
N THR A 204 22.62 -9.54 3.44
CA THR A 204 21.59 -9.54 4.49
C THR A 204 20.23 -9.28 3.86
N VAL A 205 19.20 -10.01 4.27
CA VAL A 205 17.82 -9.82 3.80
C VAL A 205 16.88 -9.71 4.99
N GLY A 206 15.72 -9.11 4.81
CA GLY A 206 14.70 -9.10 5.86
C GLY A 206 14.06 -10.47 6.00
N ASP A 207 13.88 -10.92 7.24
CA ASP A 207 13.21 -12.20 7.56
C ASP A 207 12.04 -11.96 8.53
N VAL A 208 11.33 -10.86 8.30
CA VAL A 208 10.24 -10.43 9.18
C VAL A 208 8.97 -11.20 8.86
N MET A 209 8.40 -11.83 9.88
CA MET A 209 7.07 -12.44 9.83
C MET A 209 6.11 -11.68 10.74
N VAL A 210 5.27 -10.85 10.15
CA VAL A 210 4.19 -10.17 10.85
C VAL A 210 3.08 -11.18 11.16
N PRO A 211 2.55 -11.22 12.40
CA PRO A 211 1.43 -12.06 12.74
C PRO A 211 0.21 -11.78 11.85
N GLU A 212 -0.59 -12.82 11.59
CA GLU A 212 -1.85 -12.65 10.88
C GLU A 212 -2.72 -11.62 11.59
N HIS A 213 -3.16 -10.61 10.83
CA HIS A 213 -4.00 -9.54 11.36
C HIS A 213 -5.43 -9.58 10.81
N GLY A 214 -5.79 -10.57 9.97
CA GLY A 214 -7.14 -10.70 9.42
C GLY A 214 -7.53 -9.62 8.42
N LEU A 215 -6.56 -9.04 7.70
CA LEU A 215 -6.83 -8.29 6.47
C LEU A 215 -6.36 -9.12 5.27
N SER A 216 -7.04 -8.94 4.16
CA SER A 216 -6.64 -9.40 2.84
C SER A 216 -5.91 -8.28 2.09
N ILE A 217 -5.28 -8.63 0.98
CA ILE A 217 -4.46 -7.70 0.19
C ILE A 217 -4.91 -7.74 -1.26
N ALA A 218 -4.79 -6.61 -1.93
CA ALA A 218 -5.05 -6.51 -3.34
C ALA A 218 -3.78 -6.05 -4.08
N THR A 219 -3.60 -6.51 -5.31
CA THR A 219 -2.43 -6.23 -6.18
C THR A 219 -2.86 -6.24 -7.66
N GLY A 220 -1.96 -5.85 -8.58
CA GLY A 220 -2.28 -5.72 -10.00
C GLY A 220 -1.15 -6.24 -10.89
N TYR A 221 -1.49 -6.87 -12.01
CA TYR A 221 -0.52 -7.37 -12.97
C TYR A 221 0.26 -6.23 -13.65
N ASP A 222 -0.41 -5.12 -13.98
CA ASP A 222 0.25 -3.96 -14.59
C ASP A 222 1.28 -3.30 -13.64
N ASP A 223 1.18 -3.53 -12.32
CA ASP A 223 2.14 -3.07 -11.31
C ASP A 223 3.21 -4.12 -10.94
N ALA A 224 3.04 -5.38 -11.38
CA ALA A 224 3.85 -6.50 -10.93
C ALA A 224 4.38 -7.42 -12.05
N TYR A 225 4.06 -7.15 -13.33
CA TYR A 225 4.48 -7.96 -14.47
C TYR A 225 6.00 -8.15 -14.53
N ASN A 226 6.73 -7.16 -14.04
CA ASN A 226 8.18 -7.11 -13.99
C ASN A 226 8.77 -7.98 -12.88
N GLN A 227 8.01 -8.36 -11.86
CA GLN A 227 8.49 -9.12 -10.70
C GLN A 227 8.08 -10.59 -10.78
N THR A 228 8.82 -11.47 -10.09
CA THR A 228 8.41 -12.88 -9.99
C THR A 228 7.18 -13.04 -9.10
N PRO A 229 6.24 -13.94 -9.43
CA PRO A 229 5.12 -14.25 -8.55
C PRO A 229 5.53 -14.73 -7.14
N GLU A 230 6.67 -15.43 -7.03
CA GLU A 230 7.26 -15.84 -5.75
C GLU A 230 7.44 -14.68 -4.79
N ARG A 231 8.04 -13.60 -5.30
CA ARG A 231 8.34 -12.40 -4.56
C ARG A 231 7.07 -11.71 -4.07
N ILE A 232 6.07 -11.58 -4.93
CA ILE A 232 4.80 -10.92 -4.62
C ILE A 232 4.02 -11.67 -3.53
N VAL A 233 3.81 -12.98 -3.69
CA VAL A 233 3.04 -13.78 -2.72
C VAL A 233 3.81 -13.93 -1.40
N GLY A 234 5.14 -14.05 -1.47
CA GLY A 234 6.02 -14.10 -0.30
C GLY A 234 5.89 -12.85 0.57
N GLN A 235 5.92 -11.66 -0.04
CA GLN A 235 5.72 -10.40 0.68
C GLN A 235 4.34 -10.32 1.35
N ALA A 236 3.27 -10.69 0.63
CA ALA A 236 1.93 -10.72 1.20
C ALA A 236 1.85 -11.61 2.45
N LEU A 237 2.44 -12.81 2.38
CA LEU A 237 2.50 -13.74 3.51
C LEU A 237 3.28 -13.17 4.69
N ALA A 238 4.48 -12.65 4.43
CA ALA A 238 5.41 -12.12 5.42
C ALA A 238 4.84 -10.89 6.15
N LEU A 239 4.04 -10.08 5.47
CA LEU A 239 3.37 -8.91 6.06
C LEU A 239 2.09 -9.23 6.84
N GLY A 240 1.71 -10.50 6.97
CA GLY A 240 0.59 -10.94 7.81
C GLY A 240 -0.77 -10.99 7.10
N TYR A 241 -0.82 -10.75 5.79
CA TYR A 241 -2.06 -10.87 5.01
C TYR A 241 -2.45 -12.33 4.83
N ARG A 242 -3.75 -12.63 4.92
CA ARG A 242 -4.33 -13.97 4.73
C ARG A 242 -5.67 -13.88 3.98
N GLY A 243 -6.27 -15.03 3.68
CA GLY A 243 -7.52 -15.11 2.94
C GLY A 243 -7.29 -14.94 1.44
N ALA A 244 -8.09 -14.10 0.79
CA ALA A 244 -7.99 -13.87 -0.65
C ALA A 244 -6.97 -12.79 -1.01
N ILE A 245 -6.25 -12.99 -2.10
CA ILE A 245 -5.59 -11.91 -2.83
C ILE A 245 -6.55 -11.46 -3.94
N ASN A 246 -6.94 -10.18 -3.94
CA ASN A 246 -7.67 -9.60 -5.07
C ASN A 246 -6.68 -9.06 -6.10
N HIS A 247 -6.52 -9.78 -7.21
CA HIS A 247 -5.53 -9.51 -8.24
C HIS A 247 -6.18 -8.90 -9.48
N TYR A 248 -5.98 -7.60 -9.70
CA TYR A 248 -6.35 -6.94 -10.95
C TYR A 248 -5.47 -7.43 -12.08
N VAL A 249 -6.07 -8.01 -13.11
CA VAL A 249 -5.32 -8.61 -14.24
C VAL A 249 -4.70 -7.56 -15.17
N GLY A 250 -4.95 -6.28 -14.90
CA GLY A 250 -4.42 -5.16 -15.66
C GLY A 250 -5.24 -4.85 -16.92
N MET A 251 -4.76 -3.87 -17.66
CA MET A 251 -5.38 -3.32 -18.86
C MET A 251 -4.39 -3.19 -20.03
N SER A 252 -3.09 -3.43 -19.80
CA SER A 252 -2.03 -3.16 -20.78
C SER A 252 -1.10 -4.32 -21.11
N HIS A 253 -0.98 -5.35 -20.25
CA HIS A 253 0.05 -6.39 -20.45
C HIS A 253 -0.47 -7.80 -20.76
N PHE A 254 -1.78 -8.05 -20.66
CA PHE A 254 -2.30 -9.43 -20.78
C PHE A 254 -2.60 -9.85 -22.23
N MET A 255 -2.93 -8.92 -23.11
CA MET A 255 -3.55 -9.17 -24.41
C MET A 255 -2.59 -9.70 -25.46
N ARG A 256 -3.14 -10.40 -26.46
CA ARG A 256 -2.49 -10.59 -27.76
C ARG A 256 -2.81 -9.40 -28.67
N LEU A 257 -1.81 -8.93 -29.41
CA LEU A 257 -1.95 -7.81 -30.33
C LEU A 257 -1.81 -8.26 -31.79
N ALA A 258 -2.43 -7.53 -32.70
CA ALA A 258 -2.21 -7.62 -34.14
C ALA A 258 -1.78 -6.27 -34.69
N PRO A 259 -0.87 -6.24 -35.68
CA PRO A 259 -0.47 -5.00 -36.32
C PRO A 259 -1.65 -4.41 -37.11
N VAL A 260 -1.85 -3.10 -36.98
CA VAL A 260 -2.79 -2.29 -37.76
C VAL A 260 -2.07 -1.09 -38.37
N ALA A 261 -2.74 -0.34 -39.25
CA ALA A 261 -2.16 0.89 -39.78
C ALA A 261 -1.84 1.88 -38.65
N GLY A 262 -0.54 2.13 -38.43
CA GLY A 262 -0.07 3.10 -37.42
C GLY A 262 0.05 2.57 -35.99
N GLY A 263 -0.09 1.26 -35.74
CA GLY A 263 0.06 0.73 -34.39
C GLY A 263 -0.36 -0.74 -34.24
N PHE A 264 -0.91 -1.07 -33.07
CA PHE A 264 -1.34 -2.41 -32.70
C PHE A 264 -2.70 -2.36 -32.02
N GLU A 265 -3.56 -3.33 -32.29
CA GLU A 265 -4.86 -3.48 -31.61
C GLU A 265 -5.00 -4.89 -31.03
N VAL A 266 -5.88 -5.06 -30.04
CA VAL A 266 -6.18 -6.38 -29.48
C VAL A 266 -6.73 -7.34 -30.54
N ALA A 267 -6.24 -8.59 -30.51
CA ALA A 267 -6.53 -9.60 -31.53
C ALA A 267 -7.15 -10.86 -30.92
N PRO A 268 -8.49 -11.03 -30.96
CA PRO A 268 -9.16 -12.16 -30.32
C PRO A 268 -8.90 -13.52 -30.99
N GLY A 269 -8.48 -13.53 -32.27
CA GLY A 269 -8.35 -14.74 -33.09
C GLY A 269 -7.28 -15.75 -32.64
N GLY A 270 -6.34 -15.35 -31.76
CA GLY A 270 -5.29 -16.22 -31.21
C GLY A 270 -5.55 -16.71 -29.78
N GLY A 271 -6.69 -16.36 -29.17
CA GLY A 271 -6.89 -16.50 -27.72
C GLY A 271 -6.66 -15.18 -26.97
N ALA A 272 -7.13 -15.11 -25.72
CA ALA A 272 -7.19 -13.84 -24.99
C ALA A 272 -5.84 -13.36 -24.46
N LEU A 273 -5.01 -14.27 -23.96
CA LEU A 273 -3.80 -13.95 -23.21
C LEU A 273 -2.55 -14.18 -24.07
N ASN A 274 -1.56 -13.29 -23.98
CA ASN A 274 -0.23 -13.57 -24.51
C ASN A 274 0.51 -14.59 -23.63
N ALA A 275 1.52 -15.26 -24.21
CA ALA A 275 2.26 -16.33 -23.53
C ALA A 275 2.96 -15.87 -22.23
N PRO A 276 3.64 -14.71 -22.18
CA PRO A 276 4.20 -14.18 -20.91
C PRO A 276 3.15 -14.05 -19.80
N CYS A 277 2.03 -13.39 -20.08
CA CYS A 277 0.93 -13.22 -19.12
C CYS A 277 0.39 -14.56 -18.62
N ALA A 278 0.12 -15.49 -19.54
CA ALA A 278 -0.38 -16.82 -19.19
C ALA A 278 0.61 -17.60 -18.30
N ARG A 279 1.92 -17.48 -18.54
CA ARG A 279 2.94 -18.13 -17.72
C ARG A 279 3.02 -17.53 -16.33
N TRP A 280 3.06 -16.20 -16.24
CA TRP A 280 3.14 -15.48 -14.97
C TRP A 280 1.94 -15.80 -14.07
N HIS A 281 0.73 -15.73 -14.60
CA HIS A 281 -0.48 -15.99 -13.80
C HIS A 281 -0.63 -17.45 -13.39
N ALA A 282 -0.13 -18.41 -14.19
CA ALA A 282 -0.09 -19.81 -13.78
C ALA A 282 0.81 -20.01 -12.56
N ASP A 283 2.03 -19.45 -12.57
CA ASP A 283 2.94 -19.52 -11.41
C ASP A 283 2.37 -18.75 -10.20
N PHE A 284 1.74 -17.59 -10.41
CA PHE A 284 1.06 -16.84 -9.34
C PHE A 284 -0.06 -17.64 -8.69
N ALA A 285 -0.93 -18.28 -9.48
CA ALA A 285 -2.02 -19.12 -8.96
C ALA A 285 -1.49 -20.34 -8.19
N ASP A 286 -0.48 -21.03 -8.73
CA ASP A 286 0.15 -22.18 -8.06
C ASP A 286 0.75 -21.78 -6.70
N ARG A 287 1.35 -20.59 -6.61
CA ARG A 287 1.93 -20.06 -5.37
C ARG A 287 0.91 -19.61 -4.36
N CYS A 288 -0.15 -18.93 -4.81
CA CYS A 288 -1.28 -18.62 -3.95
C CYS A 288 -1.81 -19.90 -3.30
N LYS A 289 -2.03 -20.96 -4.10
CA LYS A 289 -2.46 -22.26 -3.58
C LYS A 289 -1.46 -22.88 -2.61
N ALA A 290 -0.17 -22.89 -2.96
CA ALA A 290 0.88 -23.48 -2.14
C ALA A 290 1.00 -22.80 -0.76
N LEU A 291 0.76 -21.49 -0.69
CA LEU A 291 0.83 -20.69 0.52
C LEU A 291 -0.54 -20.49 1.19
N GLY A 292 -1.60 -21.17 0.71
CA GLY A 292 -2.92 -21.16 1.33
C GLY A 292 -3.76 -19.90 1.09
N PHE A 293 -3.39 -19.07 0.11
CA PHE A 293 -4.20 -17.94 -0.32
C PHE A 293 -5.31 -18.39 -1.27
N GLU A 294 -6.46 -17.75 -1.11
CA GLU A 294 -7.47 -17.71 -2.17
C GLU A 294 -7.08 -16.66 -3.21
N LEU A 295 -7.58 -16.80 -4.44
CA LEU A 295 -7.27 -15.88 -5.53
C LEU A 295 -8.56 -15.38 -6.17
N ILE A 296 -8.74 -14.06 -6.19
CA ILE A 296 -9.77 -13.38 -6.97
C ILE A 296 -9.07 -12.76 -8.18
N LEU A 297 -9.48 -13.14 -9.39
CA LEU A 297 -9.00 -12.53 -10.63
C LEU A 297 -9.97 -11.44 -11.04
N SER A 298 -9.52 -10.19 -10.98
CA SER A 298 -10.32 -9.00 -11.26
C SER A 298 -10.08 -8.51 -12.67
N LEU A 299 -11.15 -8.40 -13.46
CA LEU A 299 -11.15 -7.89 -14.82
C LEU A 299 -12.00 -6.63 -14.90
N SER A 300 -11.41 -5.53 -15.38
CA SER A 300 -12.12 -4.28 -15.64
C SER A 300 -12.72 -4.20 -17.05
N TYR A 301 -13.53 -3.18 -17.30
CA TYR A 301 -13.94 -2.79 -18.66
C TYR A 301 -12.93 -1.81 -19.29
N GLU A 302 -11.75 -1.71 -18.71
CA GLU A 302 -10.68 -0.80 -19.11
C GLU A 302 -9.68 -1.50 -20.04
N LEU A 303 -9.14 -0.75 -21.00
CA LEU A 303 -8.11 -1.23 -21.91
C LEU A 303 -7.12 -0.10 -22.21
N PHE A 304 -5.85 -0.44 -22.46
CA PHE A 304 -4.88 0.56 -22.90
C PHE A 304 -5.35 1.22 -24.20
N ASP A 305 -5.42 2.57 -24.21
CA ASP A 305 -6.09 3.30 -25.28
C ASP A 305 -5.48 3.04 -26.66
N ALA A 306 -4.16 2.91 -26.71
CA ALA A 306 -3.41 2.66 -27.93
C ALA A 306 -3.63 1.25 -28.51
N TYR A 307 -4.13 0.30 -27.70
CA TYR A 307 -4.46 -1.07 -28.14
C TYR A 307 -5.96 -1.27 -28.39
N CYS A 308 -6.78 -0.26 -28.08
CA CYS A 308 -8.22 -0.36 -28.13
C CYS A 308 -8.77 0.04 -29.51
N PRO A 309 -9.49 -0.86 -30.21
CA PRO A 309 -10.18 -0.52 -31.44
C PRO A 309 -11.09 0.69 -31.27
N ALA A 310 -11.00 1.65 -32.19
CA ALA A 310 -11.68 2.94 -32.06
C ALA A 310 -13.22 2.85 -31.91
N ALA A 311 -13.82 1.77 -32.42
CA ALA A 311 -15.26 1.48 -32.33
C ALA A 311 -15.70 0.92 -30.97
N TRP A 312 -14.77 0.43 -30.14
CA TRP A 312 -15.07 -0.15 -28.83
C TRP A 312 -15.10 0.90 -27.72
N LYS A 313 -14.42 2.03 -27.94
CA LYS A 313 -14.31 3.13 -26.97
C LYS A 313 -15.67 3.76 -26.67
N GLN A 314 -15.98 3.92 -25.38
CA GLN A 314 -17.03 4.80 -24.92
C GLN A 314 -16.77 6.25 -25.37
N ARG A 315 -17.82 7.03 -25.65
CA ARG A 315 -17.69 8.42 -26.13
C ARG A 315 -18.72 9.35 -25.50
N ALA A 316 -18.31 10.59 -25.24
CA ALA A 316 -19.22 11.69 -24.91
C ALA A 316 -20.03 12.14 -26.15
N TRP A 317 -21.04 12.98 -25.94
CA TRP A 317 -21.98 13.40 -26.99
C TRP A 317 -21.29 14.13 -28.17
N ASP A 318 -20.20 14.84 -27.90
CA ASP A 318 -19.34 15.54 -28.87
C ASP A 318 -18.32 14.61 -29.58
N GLY A 319 -18.33 13.31 -29.24
CA GLY A 319 -17.44 12.31 -29.80
C GLY A 319 -16.11 12.12 -29.06
N ALA A 320 -15.84 12.90 -28.01
CA ALA A 320 -14.63 12.76 -27.21
C ALA A 320 -14.55 11.34 -26.59
N PRO A 321 -13.40 10.65 -26.68
CA PRO A 321 -13.25 9.31 -26.11
C PRO A 321 -13.18 9.34 -24.58
N ALA A 322 -13.67 8.28 -23.95
CA ALA A 322 -13.56 8.05 -22.51
C ALA A 322 -12.13 7.71 -22.11
N LEU A 323 -11.27 8.73 -21.96
CA LEU A 323 -9.89 8.57 -21.49
C LEU A 323 -9.79 8.77 -19.98
N THR A 324 -9.00 7.92 -19.33
CA THR A 324 -8.64 8.09 -17.92
C THR A 324 -7.51 9.11 -17.74
N GLY A 325 -7.21 9.47 -16.49
CA GLY A 325 -6.17 10.44 -16.14
C GLY A 325 -4.73 9.92 -16.18
N TRP A 326 -4.50 8.66 -16.56
CA TRP A 326 -3.16 8.07 -16.65
C TRP A 326 -2.39 8.55 -17.89
N GLU A 327 -1.06 8.51 -17.85
CA GLU A 327 -0.21 8.82 -18.99
C GLU A 327 0.77 7.67 -19.31
N PRO A 328 0.70 7.08 -20.52
CA PRO A 328 -0.35 7.25 -21.54
C PRO A 328 -1.70 6.67 -21.07
N PRO A 329 -2.84 7.17 -21.58
CA PRO A 329 -4.15 6.89 -21.00
C PRO A 329 -4.67 5.49 -21.31
N SER A 330 -5.62 5.08 -20.49
CA SER A 330 -6.54 3.99 -20.79
C SER A 330 -7.82 4.52 -21.44
N THR A 331 -8.66 3.59 -21.89
CA THR A 331 -10.05 3.89 -22.27
C THR A 331 -11.02 2.80 -21.80
N LEU A 332 -12.28 3.19 -21.64
CA LEU A 332 -13.35 2.29 -21.21
C LEU A 332 -14.07 1.69 -22.42
N LEU A 333 -14.27 0.38 -22.38
CA LEU A 333 -14.99 -0.39 -23.38
C LEU A 333 -16.50 -0.21 -23.22
N SER A 334 -17.21 0.00 -24.32
CA SER A 334 -18.66 0.27 -24.29
C SER A 334 -19.47 -1.00 -23.97
N PRO A 335 -20.28 -0.99 -22.89
CA PRO A 335 -21.23 -2.08 -22.57
C PRO A 335 -22.24 -2.36 -23.69
N ALA A 336 -22.50 -1.39 -24.57
CA ALA A 336 -23.38 -1.54 -25.71
C ALA A 336 -22.71 -2.17 -26.94
N ASN A 337 -21.38 -2.31 -26.95
CA ASN A 337 -20.64 -2.86 -28.08
C ASN A 337 -20.44 -4.37 -27.94
N ASP A 338 -21.13 -5.15 -28.78
CA ASP A 338 -21.09 -6.62 -28.75
C ASP A 338 -19.70 -7.20 -28.94
N ALA A 339 -18.86 -6.60 -29.80
CA ALA A 339 -17.51 -7.09 -30.08
C ALA A 339 -16.57 -6.86 -28.88
N ALA A 340 -16.65 -5.68 -28.26
CA ALA A 340 -15.88 -5.36 -27.06
C ALA A 340 -16.29 -6.27 -25.89
N MET A 341 -17.59 -6.48 -25.69
CA MET A 341 -18.09 -7.37 -24.64
C MET A 341 -17.79 -8.85 -24.93
N ALA A 342 -17.76 -9.27 -26.20
CA ALA A 342 -17.32 -10.61 -26.57
C ALA A 342 -15.84 -10.84 -26.25
N TYR A 343 -15.00 -9.84 -26.48
CA TYR A 343 -13.59 -9.88 -26.11
C TYR A 343 -13.42 -10.04 -24.58
N LEU A 344 -14.09 -9.21 -23.77
CA LEU A 344 -14.03 -9.33 -22.31
C LEU A 344 -14.49 -10.71 -21.81
N ARG A 345 -15.52 -11.31 -22.41
CA ARG A 345 -15.96 -12.67 -22.09
C ARG A 345 -14.88 -13.72 -22.35
N VAL A 346 -14.14 -13.59 -23.44
CA VAL A 346 -13.02 -14.50 -23.76
C VAL A 346 -11.87 -14.32 -22.75
N VAL A 347 -11.57 -13.08 -22.35
CA VAL A 347 -10.55 -12.78 -21.33
C VAL A 347 -10.94 -13.33 -19.96
N ALA A 348 -12.17 -13.08 -19.50
CA ALA A 348 -12.66 -13.58 -18.21
C ALA A 348 -12.62 -15.12 -18.14
N ARG A 349 -12.99 -15.80 -19.23
CA ARG A 349 -12.87 -17.26 -19.32
C ARG A 349 -11.42 -17.74 -19.27
N ALA A 350 -10.49 -17.05 -19.93
CA ALA A 350 -9.08 -17.42 -19.89
C ALA A 350 -8.52 -17.34 -18.46
N PHE A 351 -8.82 -16.27 -17.72
CA PHE A 351 -8.41 -16.13 -16.33
C PHE A 351 -9.11 -17.11 -15.38
N ALA A 352 -10.41 -17.36 -15.55
CA ALA A 352 -11.11 -18.44 -14.85
C ALA A 352 -10.43 -19.80 -15.08
N GLY A 353 -9.98 -20.05 -16.32
CA GLY A 353 -9.19 -21.22 -16.70
C GLY A 353 -7.86 -21.33 -15.95
N VAL A 354 -7.16 -20.23 -15.70
CA VAL A 354 -5.91 -20.21 -14.90
C VAL A 354 -6.16 -20.68 -13.48
N ALA A 355 -7.15 -20.09 -12.78
CA ALA A 355 -7.49 -20.51 -11.41
C ALA A 355 -7.93 -21.98 -11.36
N ARG A 356 -8.73 -22.41 -12.33
CA ARG A 356 -9.18 -23.81 -12.46
C ARG A 356 -8.01 -24.77 -12.68
N ALA A 357 -7.05 -24.41 -13.54
CA ALA A 357 -5.87 -25.24 -13.83
C ALA A 357 -4.96 -25.42 -12.61
N ALA A 358 -4.80 -24.37 -11.79
CA ALA A 358 -4.10 -24.46 -10.51
C ALA A 358 -4.89 -25.29 -9.47
N GLY A 359 -6.18 -25.57 -9.71
CA GLY A 359 -7.06 -26.25 -8.76
C GLY A 359 -7.47 -25.37 -7.58
N LEU A 360 -7.56 -24.06 -7.79
CA LEU A 360 -8.17 -23.11 -6.87
C LEU A 360 -9.68 -23.03 -7.13
N ALA A 361 -10.44 -22.60 -6.12
CA ALA A 361 -11.82 -22.16 -6.36
C ALA A 361 -11.79 -20.94 -7.30
N VAL A 362 -12.59 -20.99 -8.37
CA VAL A 362 -12.63 -19.92 -9.36
C VAL A 362 -13.40 -18.75 -8.78
N ARG A 363 -12.72 -17.62 -8.57
CA ARG A 363 -13.33 -16.36 -8.14
C ARG A 363 -12.99 -15.27 -9.14
N VAL A 364 -14.01 -14.66 -9.73
CA VAL A 364 -13.84 -13.60 -10.72
C VAL A 364 -14.56 -12.35 -10.26
N GLN A 365 -13.81 -11.26 -10.11
CA GLN A 365 -14.35 -9.93 -9.88
C GLN A 365 -14.56 -9.26 -11.24
N ILE A 366 -15.77 -8.75 -11.48
CA ILE A 366 -16.03 -7.76 -12.52
C ILE A 366 -15.71 -6.39 -11.90
N GLY A 367 -14.51 -5.90 -12.23
CA GLY A 367 -14.00 -4.59 -11.83
C GLY A 367 -14.51 -3.50 -12.77
N GLU A 368 -14.62 -2.28 -12.26
CA GLU A 368 -14.87 -1.06 -13.04
C GLU A 368 -15.83 -1.14 -14.24
N PRO A 369 -17.00 -1.79 -14.16
CA PRO A 369 -17.84 -2.00 -15.32
C PRO A 369 -18.79 -0.81 -15.46
N TRP A 370 -18.31 0.43 -15.54
CA TRP A 370 -19.19 1.61 -15.55
C TRP A 370 -19.12 2.40 -16.86
N TRP A 371 -20.16 3.19 -17.10
CA TRP A 371 -20.13 4.29 -18.05
C TRP A 371 -19.21 5.38 -17.51
N TRP A 372 -18.15 5.68 -18.24
CA TRP A 372 -17.19 6.71 -17.85
C TRP A 372 -17.86 8.06 -17.74
N ILE A 373 -17.52 8.79 -16.69
CA ILE A 373 -17.90 10.19 -16.53
C ILE A 373 -16.60 10.98 -16.55
N MET A 374 -16.47 11.86 -17.53
CA MET A 374 -15.30 12.72 -17.67
C MET A 374 -15.17 13.65 -16.46
N PRO A 375 -13.96 14.18 -16.16
CA PRO A 375 -13.77 15.10 -15.03
C PRO A 375 -14.70 16.33 -15.04
N ASP A 376 -15.09 16.79 -16.23
CA ASP A 376 -16.05 17.89 -16.44
C ASP A 376 -17.53 17.49 -16.25
N GLY A 377 -17.80 16.23 -15.93
CA GLY A 377 -19.12 15.69 -15.67
C GLY A 377 -19.84 15.13 -16.90
N ARG A 378 -19.25 15.11 -18.09
CA ARG A 378 -19.89 14.52 -19.27
C ARG A 378 -19.91 12.98 -19.20
N PRO A 379 -21.06 12.32 -19.41
CA PRO A 379 -21.09 10.86 -19.45
C PRO A 379 -20.73 10.35 -20.86
N CYS A 380 -19.99 9.25 -20.92
CA CYS A 380 -19.52 8.65 -22.17
C CYS A 380 -20.44 7.50 -22.65
N LEU A 381 -21.71 7.82 -22.89
CA LEU A 381 -22.75 6.88 -23.33
C LEU A 381 -23.27 7.15 -24.76
N TYR A 382 -22.41 7.73 -25.61
CA TYR A 382 -22.76 8.24 -26.95
C TYR A 382 -21.88 7.67 -28.08
N ASP A 383 -21.20 6.56 -27.85
CA ASP A 383 -20.57 5.82 -28.95
C ASP A 383 -21.62 5.27 -29.93
N ALA A 384 -21.19 4.77 -31.10
CA ALA A 384 -22.12 4.37 -32.16
C ALA A 384 -23.07 3.23 -31.72
N ALA A 385 -22.58 2.28 -30.92
CA ALA A 385 -23.37 1.17 -30.43
C ALA A 385 -24.36 1.64 -29.35
N ALA A 386 -23.92 2.49 -28.43
CA ALA A 386 -24.77 3.11 -27.43
C ALA A 386 -25.88 3.98 -28.06
N LYS A 387 -25.55 4.82 -29.07
CA LYS A 387 -26.55 5.60 -29.82
C LYS A 387 -27.60 4.68 -30.46
N ALA A 388 -27.18 3.61 -31.13
CA ALA A 388 -28.11 2.66 -31.73
C ALA A 388 -29.02 2.00 -30.67
N LEU A 389 -28.46 1.59 -29.52
CA LEU A 389 -29.19 1.00 -28.41
C LEU A 389 -30.22 1.96 -27.81
N PHE A 390 -29.89 3.26 -27.72
CA PHE A 390 -30.73 4.27 -27.09
C PHE A 390 -31.61 5.05 -28.09
N GLY A 391 -31.99 4.44 -29.21
CA GLY A 391 -32.96 5.00 -30.16
C GLY A 391 -32.38 5.91 -31.25
N GLY A 392 -31.08 5.83 -31.49
CA GLY A 392 -30.35 6.52 -32.56
C GLY A 392 -29.90 7.94 -32.22
N ALA A 393 -30.78 8.72 -31.60
CA ALA A 393 -30.53 10.11 -31.20
C ALA A 393 -30.91 10.32 -29.71
N PRO A 394 -30.14 9.72 -28.77
CA PRO A 394 -30.40 9.90 -27.34
C PRO A 394 -30.24 11.37 -26.92
N PRO A 395 -30.99 11.85 -25.91
CA PRO A 395 -30.87 13.22 -25.42
C PRO A 395 -29.45 13.49 -24.91
N GLU A 396 -28.93 14.67 -25.21
CA GLU A 396 -27.58 15.07 -24.81
C GLU A 396 -27.55 15.48 -23.33
N ILE A 397 -26.56 14.96 -22.60
CA ILE A 397 -26.24 15.34 -21.23
C ILE A 397 -24.94 16.12 -21.27
N ALA A 398 -25.05 17.45 -21.26
CA ALA A 398 -23.90 18.35 -21.30
C ALA A 398 -23.04 18.24 -20.03
N THR A 399 -23.66 17.93 -18.89
CA THR A 399 -22.99 17.59 -17.64
C THR A 399 -23.95 16.81 -16.75
N MET A 400 -23.42 15.86 -15.98
CA MET A 400 -24.13 15.14 -14.93
C MET A 400 -24.28 15.97 -13.66
N ARG A 401 -23.63 17.14 -13.58
CA ARG A 401 -23.69 18.02 -12.41
C ARG A 401 -25.00 18.80 -12.37
N GLY A 402 -25.75 18.66 -11.29
CA GLY A 402 -27.03 19.35 -11.09
C GLY A 402 -28.25 18.58 -11.60
N ALA A 403 -29.34 19.31 -11.90
CA ALA A 403 -30.63 18.72 -12.25
C ALA A 403 -30.67 18.27 -13.72
N LEU A 404 -31.17 17.05 -13.95
CA LEU A 404 -31.43 16.49 -15.28
C LEU A 404 -32.93 16.45 -15.56
N ASP A 405 -33.32 16.58 -16.83
CA ASP A 405 -34.71 16.43 -17.23
C ASP A 405 -35.16 14.96 -17.29
N GLY A 406 -36.46 14.74 -17.50
CA GLY A 406 -37.03 13.40 -17.53
C GLY A 406 -36.49 12.50 -18.65
N ALA A 407 -36.12 13.07 -19.81
CA ALA A 407 -35.59 12.30 -20.93
C ALA A 407 -34.13 11.89 -20.67
N GLN A 408 -33.34 12.78 -20.09
CA GLN A 408 -31.97 12.50 -19.65
C GLN A 408 -31.94 11.45 -18.53
N ILE A 409 -32.86 11.53 -17.56
CA ILE A 409 -33.01 10.51 -16.51
C ILE A 409 -33.36 9.15 -17.12
N ALA A 410 -34.31 9.10 -18.05
CA ALA A 410 -34.69 7.86 -18.73
C ALA A 410 -33.52 7.24 -19.53
N LEU A 411 -32.66 8.08 -20.14
CA LEU A 411 -31.44 7.63 -20.80
C LEU A 411 -30.47 6.97 -19.81
N LEU A 412 -30.26 7.56 -18.63
CA LEU A 412 -29.40 6.98 -17.61
C LEU A 412 -29.96 5.66 -17.03
N ASP A 413 -31.27 5.57 -16.86
CA ASP A 413 -31.93 4.32 -16.45
C ASP A 413 -31.73 3.22 -17.52
N ALA A 414 -31.86 3.56 -18.81
CA ALA A 414 -31.59 2.64 -19.92
C ALA A 414 -30.11 2.21 -19.98
N ALA A 415 -29.19 3.15 -19.76
CA ALA A 415 -27.75 2.87 -19.67
C ALA A 415 -27.43 1.90 -18.52
N GLY A 416 -28.12 2.05 -17.38
CA GLY A 416 -28.01 1.11 -16.25
C GLY A 416 -28.52 -0.30 -16.59
N VAL A 417 -29.63 -0.42 -17.33
CA VAL A 417 -30.12 -1.72 -17.81
C VAL A 417 -29.10 -2.38 -18.74
N ALA A 418 -28.53 -1.63 -19.69
CA ALA A 418 -27.50 -2.13 -20.60
C ALA A 418 -26.26 -2.62 -19.82
N LEU A 419 -25.85 -1.86 -18.80
CA LEU A 419 -24.71 -2.21 -17.97
C LEU A 419 -24.95 -3.50 -17.19
N ALA A 420 -26.08 -3.62 -16.51
CA ALA A 420 -26.45 -4.84 -15.79
C ALA A 420 -26.53 -6.07 -16.70
N ALA A 421 -27.06 -5.92 -17.92
CA ALA A 421 -27.09 -7.01 -18.89
C ALA A 421 -25.68 -7.44 -19.32
N SER A 422 -24.78 -6.48 -19.55
CA SER A 422 -23.40 -6.77 -19.94
C SER A 422 -22.63 -7.53 -18.85
N THR A 423 -22.76 -7.13 -17.57
CA THR A 423 -22.07 -7.79 -16.46
C THR A 423 -22.66 -9.17 -16.17
N ALA A 424 -23.97 -9.35 -16.32
CA ALA A 424 -24.62 -10.67 -16.25
C ALA A 424 -24.10 -11.62 -17.35
N ALA A 425 -23.98 -11.13 -18.60
CA ALA A 425 -23.44 -11.93 -19.69
C ALA A 425 -21.97 -12.32 -19.49
N LEU A 426 -21.18 -11.45 -18.86
CA LEU A 426 -19.79 -11.74 -18.47
C LEU A 426 -19.74 -12.82 -17.38
N ALA A 427 -20.59 -12.69 -16.36
CA ALA A 427 -20.76 -13.69 -15.31
C ALA A 427 -21.16 -15.07 -15.87
N ASP A 428 -22.09 -15.13 -16.82
CA ASP A 428 -22.52 -16.38 -17.45
C ASP A 428 -21.40 -17.02 -18.28
N ALA A 429 -20.57 -16.22 -18.95
CA ALA A 429 -19.39 -16.74 -19.64
C ALA A 429 -18.38 -17.39 -18.68
N VAL A 430 -18.17 -16.80 -17.51
CA VAL A 430 -17.33 -17.39 -16.45
C VAL A 430 -17.94 -18.68 -15.92
N ARG A 431 -19.25 -18.71 -15.65
CA ARG A 431 -19.95 -19.94 -15.19
C ARG A 431 -19.89 -21.06 -16.24
N ALA A 432 -19.93 -20.72 -17.52
CA ALA A 432 -19.77 -21.70 -18.60
C ALA A 432 -18.36 -22.33 -18.61
N GLU A 433 -17.33 -21.60 -18.18
CA GLU A 433 -15.98 -22.13 -18.00
C GLU A 433 -15.81 -22.89 -16.67
N ALA A 434 -16.46 -22.41 -15.61
CA ALA A 434 -16.40 -22.97 -14.27
C ALA A 434 -17.77 -22.84 -13.56
N PRO A 435 -18.62 -23.90 -13.58
CA PRO A 435 -19.98 -23.82 -13.04
C PRO A 435 -20.07 -23.45 -11.55
N GLY A 436 -19.04 -23.76 -10.76
CA GLY A 436 -18.94 -23.41 -9.34
C GLY A 436 -18.22 -22.09 -9.08
N ALA A 437 -18.04 -21.22 -10.08
CA ALA A 437 -17.34 -19.96 -9.92
C ALA A 437 -18.10 -19.01 -8.98
N GLU A 438 -17.35 -18.43 -8.03
CA GLU A 438 -17.80 -17.28 -7.27
C GLU A 438 -17.63 -16.02 -8.11
N LEU A 439 -18.67 -15.21 -8.17
CA LEU A 439 -18.75 -14.01 -8.99
C LEU A 439 -18.89 -12.81 -8.08
N LEU A 440 -18.01 -11.84 -8.27
CA LEU A 440 -17.92 -10.66 -7.46
C LEU A 440 -18.05 -9.42 -8.35
N LEU A 441 -18.57 -8.34 -7.80
CA LEU A 441 -18.76 -7.08 -8.52
C LEU A 441 -18.24 -5.92 -7.70
N LEU A 442 -17.40 -5.07 -8.30
CA LEU A 442 -16.86 -3.87 -7.66
C LEU A 442 -17.69 -2.62 -8.02
N ALA A 443 -18.00 -1.81 -7.00
CA ALA A 443 -18.57 -0.48 -7.15
C ALA A 443 -17.65 0.58 -6.53
N TYR A 444 -17.17 1.50 -7.38
CA TYR A 444 -16.40 2.66 -6.95
C TYR A 444 -17.33 3.81 -6.55
N LEU A 445 -17.53 3.96 -5.24
CA LEU A 445 -18.54 4.87 -4.69
C LEU A 445 -18.25 6.36 -4.95
N PRO A 446 -16.99 6.84 -4.96
CA PRO A 446 -16.69 8.27 -5.08
C PRO A 446 -17.29 8.94 -6.31
N THR A 447 -17.25 8.27 -7.46
CA THR A 447 -17.85 8.76 -8.71
C THR A 447 -19.34 8.43 -8.80
N VAL A 448 -19.73 7.21 -8.42
CA VAL A 448 -21.10 6.70 -8.62
C VAL A 448 -22.12 7.38 -7.70
N LEU A 449 -21.67 7.85 -6.53
CA LEU A 449 -22.48 8.50 -5.50
C LEU A 449 -21.96 9.90 -5.16
N ASP A 450 -21.33 10.58 -6.12
CA ASP A 450 -21.00 12.00 -6.00
C ASP A 450 -22.30 12.83 -5.84
N PRO A 451 -22.50 13.61 -4.75
CA PRO A 451 -23.68 14.43 -4.55
C PRO A 451 -23.80 15.53 -5.60
N ASP A 452 -22.71 15.92 -6.29
CA ASP A 452 -22.79 16.84 -7.42
C ASP A 452 -23.48 16.18 -8.62
N MET A 453 -23.42 14.85 -8.73
CA MET A 453 -23.96 14.05 -9.83
C MET A 453 -25.02 13.04 -9.33
N PRO A 454 -26.14 13.51 -8.74
CA PRO A 454 -27.07 12.66 -8.00
C PRO A 454 -27.71 11.55 -8.84
N GLU A 455 -27.77 11.72 -10.17
CA GLU A 455 -28.35 10.74 -11.08
C GLU A 455 -27.35 9.71 -11.65
N ALA A 456 -26.03 9.84 -11.38
CA ALA A 456 -25.00 8.92 -11.86
C ALA A 456 -25.24 7.46 -11.46
N ARG A 457 -25.79 7.24 -10.26
CA ARG A 457 -26.19 5.91 -9.75
C ARG A 457 -27.20 5.17 -10.63
N ARG A 458 -27.93 5.85 -11.51
CA ARG A 458 -28.88 5.21 -12.44
C ARG A 458 -28.14 4.39 -13.49
N ALA A 459 -27.12 4.99 -14.08
CA ALA A 459 -26.28 4.35 -15.09
C ALA A 459 -25.26 3.38 -14.47
N ASN A 460 -24.67 3.75 -13.32
CA ASN A 460 -23.48 3.06 -12.78
C ASN A 460 -23.71 2.33 -11.44
N LEU A 461 -24.95 2.24 -10.97
CA LEU A 461 -25.36 1.37 -9.85
C LEU A 461 -26.75 0.77 -10.12
N PRO A 462 -26.95 0.06 -11.23
CA PRO A 462 -28.27 -0.42 -11.65
C PRO A 462 -28.87 -1.45 -10.68
N MET A 463 -30.20 -1.48 -10.60
CA MET A 463 -30.94 -2.44 -9.76
C MET A 463 -30.73 -3.90 -10.18
N GLY A 464 -30.30 -4.16 -11.43
CA GLY A 464 -29.93 -5.51 -11.89
C GLY A 464 -28.71 -6.10 -11.17
N TRP A 465 -27.99 -5.30 -10.38
CA TRP A 465 -26.90 -5.78 -9.52
C TRP A 465 -27.34 -6.14 -8.11
N ALA A 466 -28.60 -5.85 -7.73
CA ALA A 466 -29.12 -6.16 -6.40
C ALA A 466 -29.02 -7.66 -6.11
N ALA A 467 -28.85 -8.01 -4.83
CA ALA A 467 -28.74 -9.39 -4.39
C ALA A 467 -29.97 -10.19 -4.87
N PRO A 468 -29.76 -11.44 -5.35
CA PRO A 468 -28.52 -12.21 -5.35
C PRO A 468 -27.79 -12.26 -6.71
N ALA A 469 -27.74 -11.15 -7.48
CA ALA A 469 -27.15 -11.15 -8.83
C ALA A 469 -25.69 -11.63 -8.86
N PHE A 470 -24.90 -11.23 -7.86
CA PHE A 470 -23.53 -11.67 -7.62
C PHE A 470 -23.42 -12.37 -6.26
N HIS A 471 -22.35 -13.13 -6.04
CA HIS A 471 -22.10 -13.78 -4.75
C HIS A 471 -21.51 -12.82 -3.72
N ARG A 472 -20.75 -11.82 -4.20
CA ARG A 472 -20.16 -10.76 -3.39
C ARG A 472 -20.30 -9.41 -4.05
N LEU A 473 -20.75 -8.42 -3.27
CA LEU A 473 -20.63 -7.02 -3.65
C LEU A 473 -19.36 -6.44 -3.01
N GLN A 474 -18.53 -5.79 -3.80
CA GLN A 474 -17.31 -5.17 -3.33
C GLN A 474 -17.46 -3.66 -3.43
N THR A 475 -17.13 -2.96 -2.36
CA THR A 475 -17.22 -1.50 -2.30
C THR A 475 -15.86 -0.89 -2.09
N GLU A 476 -15.63 0.21 -2.79
CA GLU A 476 -14.40 0.98 -2.72
C GLU A 476 -14.73 2.46 -2.64
N ASP A 477 -14.14 3.16 -1.68
CA ASP A 477 -14.40 4.58 -1.39
C ASP A 477 -13.16 5.37 -1.00
N TYR A 478 -12.00 4.95 -1.52
CA TYR A 478 -10.72 5.42 -1.02
C TYR A 478 -10.44 6.91 -1.24
N ASP A 479 -10.98 7.55 -2.28
CA ASP A 479 -10.81 9.00 -2.47
C ASP A 479 -11.44 9.79 -1.30
N TRP A 480 -12.59 9.30 -0.81
CA TRP A 480 -13.22 9.90 0.36
C TRP A 480 -12.49 9.52 1.65
N VAL A 481 -12.01 8.28 1.79
CA VAL A 481 -11.22 7.86 2.95
C VAL A 481 -9.96 8.68 3.07
N THR A 482 -9.12 8.71 2.03
CA THR A 482 -7.86 9.44 2.02
C THR A 482 -8.06 10.95 2.07
N GLY A 483 -9.16 11.47 1.51
CA GLY A 483 -9.59 12.86 1.66
C GLY A 483 -10.19 13.22 3.04
N GLY A 484 -10.37 12.25 3.95
CA GLY A 484 -10.92 12.48 5.30
C GLY A 484 -12.45 12.59 5.38
N GLN A 485 -13.16 12.33 4.28
CA GLN A 485 -14.63 12.39 4.16
C GLN A 485 -15.31 11.11 4.69
N THR A 486 -14.93 10.67 5.90
CA THR A 486 -15.34 9.37 6.48
C THR A 486 -16.86 9.23 6.70
N ALA A 487 -17.54 10.32 7.09
CA ALA A 487 -18.99 10.34 7.24
C ALA A 487 -19.71 10.15 5.89
N ARG A 488 -19.18 10.76 4.82
CA ARG A 488 -19.68 10.61 3.45
C ARG A 488 -19.51 9.17 2.96
N ALA A 489 -18.33 8.59 3.17
CA ALA A 489 -18.06 7.20 2.85
C ALA A 489 -19.03 6.24 3.56
N ALA A 490 -19.28 6.46 4.86
CA ALA A 490 -20.24 5.67 5.63
C ALA A 490 -21.68 5.81 5.10
N ALA A 491 -22.12 7.03 4.78
CA ALA A 491 -23.45 7.29 4.23
C ALA A 491 -23.64 6.64 2.84
N ALA A 492 -22.62 6.71 1.98
CA ALA A 492 -22.63 6.06 0.68
C ALA A 492 -22.75 4.54 0.79
N ARG A 493 -22.00 3.89 1.70
CA ARG A 493 -22.14 2.45 1.96
C ARG A 493 -23.56 2.10 2.44
N ALA A 494 -24.15 2.89 3.32
CA ALA A 494 -25.54 2.68 3.76
C ALA A 494 -26.55 2.81 2.61
N LEU A 495 -26.31 3.73 1.66
CA LEU A 495 -27.13 3.86 0.45
C LEU A 495 -27.00 2.62 -0.44
N VAL A 496 -25.78 2.11 -0.62
CA VAL A 496 -25.52 0.86 -1.36
C VAL A 496 -26.22 -0.33 -0.68
N ASP A 497 -26.12 -0.44 0.65
CA ASP A 497 -26.81 -1.47 1.43
C ASP A 497 -28.32 -1.44 1.19
N ALA A 498 -28.94 -0.25 1.26
CA ALA A 498 -30.37 -0.08 1.03
C ALA A 498 -30.78 -0.33 -0.44
N ARG A 499 -29.90 -0.01 -1.40
CA ARG A 499 -30.19 -0.11 -2.83
C ARG A 499 -30.01 -1.52 -3.38
N LEU A 500 -28.94 -2.21 -3.00
CA LEU A 500 -28.55 -3.50 -3.56
C LEU A 500 -28.80 -4.68 -2.62
N GLY A 501 -28.99 -4.46 -1.32
CA GLY A 501 -29.52 -5.48 -0.40
C GLY A 501 -28.58 -6.62 -0.03
N TYR A 502 -27.26 -6.50 -0.26
CA TYR A 502 -26.30 -7.51 0.17
C TYR A 502 -26.09 -7.43 1.69
N PRO A 503 -26.20 -8.53 2.45
CA PRO A 503 -25.83 -8.55 3.85
C PRO A 503 -24.31 -8.39 4.01
N PRO A 504 -23.81 -7.91 5.18
CA PRO A 504 -22.38 -7.68 5.35
C PRO A 504 -21.48 -8.90 5.07
N GLY A 505 -21.90 -10.10 5.48
CA GLY A 505 -21.19 -11.35 5.18
C GLY A 505 -21.14 -11.75 3.69
N GLU A 506 -21.79 -11.00 2.81
CA GLU A 506 -21.71 -11.12 1.35
C GLU A 506 -21.06 -9.87 0.72
N GLN A 507 -20.39 -9.04 1.52
CA GLN A 507 -19.68 -7.86 1.05
C GLN A 507 -18.18 -7.97 1.28
N HIS A 508 -17.39 -7.44 0.34
CA HIS A 508 -16.00 -7.07 0.58
C HIS A 508 -15.83 -5.56 0.63
N TYR A 509 -14.85 -5.10 1.39
CA TYR A 509 -14.49 -3.69 1.46
C TYR A 509 -13.03 -3.47 1.05
N LEU A 510 -12.79 -2.54 0.13
CA LEU A 510 -11.45 -2.11 -0.29
C LEU A 510 -11.16 -0.77 0.39
N ALA A 511 -10.29 -0.77 1.41
CA ALA A 511 -10.11 0.35 2.33
C ALA A 511 -9.27 1.51 1.78
N GLY A 512 -8.42 1.24 0.79
CA GLY A 512 -7.95 2.28 -0.10
C GLY A 512 -6.47 2.34 -0.45
N PHE A 513 -6.20 3.32 -1.33
CA PHE A 513 -5.02 3.51 -2.17
C PHE A 513 -4.34 4.84 -1.93
N VAL A 514 -2.99 4.83 -1.91
CA VAL A 514 -2.16 6.02 -1.71
C VAL A 514 -1.46 6.38 -3.02
N PRO A 515 -1.92 7.44 -3.73
CA PRO A 515 -1.30 7.90 -4.97
C PRO A 515 0.19 8.19 -4.83
N ALA A 516 0.93 8.10 -5.93
CA ALA A 516 2.29 8.60 -6.00
C ALA A 516 2.32 10.15 -5.98
N GLY A 517 3.48 10.73 -5.66
CA GLY A 517 3.69 12.18 -5.73
C GLY A 517 3.22 12.98 -4.50
N LEU A 518 2.67 12.31 -3.48
CA LEU A 518 2.33 12.92 -2.20
C LEU A 518 3.58 13.20 -1.34
N SER A 519 3.52 14.22 -0.49
CA SER A 519 4.53 14.46 0.54
C SER A 519 4.50 13.39 1.64
N ALA A 520 5.58 13.26 2.41
CA ALA A 520 5.66 12.27 3.49
C ALA A 520 4.55 12.43 4.55
N ASP A 521 4.11 13.66 4.84
CA ASP A 521 3.01 13.93 5.77
C ASP A 521 1.64 13.53 5.20
N GLU A 522 1.43 13.76 3.91
CA GLU A 522 0.22 13.31 3.21
C GLU A 522 0.15 11.79 3.13
N VAL A 523 1.26 11.12 2.85
CA VAL A 523 1.37 9.65 2.89
C VAL A 523 1.03 9.11 4.28
N ARG A 524 1.62 9.66 5.34
CA ARG A 524 1.30 9.30 6.74
C ARG A 524 -0.19 9.48 7.03
N THR A 525 -0.76 10.60 6.61
CA THR A 525 -2.18 10.92 6.84
C THR A 525 -3.10 9.97 6.08
N ALA A 526 -2.78 9.66 4.82
CA ALA A 526 -3.55 8.74 3.99
C ALA A 526 -3.56 7.32 4.59
N TRP A 527 -2.40 6.79 4.98
CA TRP A 527 -2.32 5.46 5.62
C TRP A 527 -3.05 5.39 6.96
N ALA A 528 -2.98 6.45 7.78
CA ALA A 528 -3.74 6.52 9.03
C ALA A 528 -5.26 6.47 8.78
N ARG A 529 -5.74 7.14 7.73
CA ARG A 529 -7.15 7.11 7.32
C ARG A 529 -7.57 5.75 6.77
N ILE A 530 -6.74 5.13 5.93
CA ILE A 530 -6.98 3.78 5.39
C ILE A 530 -7.04 2.74 6.52
N ALA A 531 -6.09 2.77 7.46
CA ALA A 531 -6.10 1.90 8.63
C ALA A 531 -7.37 2.09 9.48
N GLY A 532 -7.78 3.34 9.73
CA GLY A 532 -9.02 3.64 10.44
C GLY A 532 -10.27 3.17 9.70
N ALA A 533 -10.29 3.27 8.36
CA ALA A 533 -11.39 2.77 7.54
C ALA A 533 -11.48 1.23 7.58
N ALA A 534 -10.34 0.53 7.52
CA ALA A 534 -10.28 -0.92 7.66
C ALA A 534 -10.79 -1.36 9.05
N GLU A 535 -10.36 -0.70 10.13
CA GLU A 535 -10.87 -0.98 11.48
C GLU A 535 -12.37 -0.69 11.63
N ALA A 536 -12.85 0.41 11.05
CA ALA A 536 -14.28 0.74 11.06
C ALA A 536 -15.10 -0.30 10.30
N ALA A 537 -14.60 -0.79 9.17
CA ALA A 537 -15.25 -1.83 8.38
C ALA A 537 -15.35 -3.16 9.13
N ARG A 538 -14.39 -3.53 9.98
CA ARG A 538 -14.48 -4.76 10.81
C ARG A 538 -15.74 -4.82 11.67
N LYS A 539 -16.24 -3.68 12.14
CA LYS A 539 -17.47 -3.61 12.97
C LYS A 539 -18.72 -3.99 12.19
N ARG A 540 -18.68 -3.96 10.86
CA ARG A 540 -19.75 -4.41 9.97
C ARG A 540 -19.69 -5.91 9.71
N ASP A 541 -18.63 -6.61 10.12
CA ASP A 541 -18.40 -8.03 9.84
C ASP A 541 -18.51 -8.41 8.34
N PRO A 542 -17.76 -7.71 7.45
CA PRO A 542 -17.73 -8.07 6.03
C PRO A 542 -16.99 -9.40 5.82
N ALA A 543 -17.27 -10.09 4.72
CA ALA A 543 -16.56 -11.34 4.38
C ALA A 543 -15.04 -11.17 4.26
N ALA A 544 -14.58 -10.02 3.75
CA ALA A 544 -13.16 -9.67 3.71
C ALA A 544 -12.95 -8.15 3.60
N ILE A 545 -11.79 -7.71 4.09
CA ILE A 545 -11.32 -6.31 3.99
C ILE A 545 -9.97 -6.34 3.30
N PHE A 546 -9.85 -5.59 2.21
CA PHE A 546 -8.65 -5.51 1.39
C PHE A 546 -7.96 -4.18 1.59
N ILE A 547 -6.63 -4.22 1.73
CA ILE A 547 -5.78 -3.05 1.50
C ILE A 547 -5.44 -3.01 0.01
N TRP A 548 -5.55 -1.83 -0.61
CA TRP A 548 -5.29 -1.64 -2.04
C TRP A 548 -4.19 -0.60 -2.22
N ALA A 549 -2.94 -0.92 -2.54
CA ALA A 549 -2.45 -2.22 -2.98
C ALA A 549 -1.06 -2.53 -2.45
N LEU A 550 -0.63 -3.79 -2.62
CA LEU A 550 0.68 -4.29 -2.21
C LEU A 550 1.86 -3.41 -2.67
N PRO A 551 1.90 -2.86 -3.91
CA PRO A 551 2.98 -1.96 -4.31
C PRO A 551 3.10 -0.71 -3.44
N GLN A 552 1.99 -0.07 -3.06
CA GLN A 552 2.00 1.11 -2.18
C GLN A 552 2.34 0.70 -0.74
N VAL A 553 1.84 -0.45 -0.29
CA VAL A 553 2.21 -1.04 1.01
C VAL A 553 3.73 -1.22 1.09
N ALA A 554 4.34 -1.83 0.06
CA ALA A 554 5.77 -2.03 -0.03
C ALA A 554 6.52 -0.70 -0.11
N ARG A 555 6.13 0.21 -1.02
CA ARG A 555 6.76 1.52 -1.21
C ARG A 555 6.81 2.35 0.09
N ASP A 556 5.70 2.43 0.81
CA ASP A 556 5.53 3.32 1.96
C ASP A 556 5.84 2.64 3.30
N GLY A 557 6.12 1.34 3.29
CA GLY A 557 6.42 0.57 4.49
C GLY A 557 5.21 0.31 5.39
N PHE A 558 4.00 0.27 4.84
CA PHE A 558 2.78 0.08 5.64
C PHE A 558 2.74 -1.32 6.26
N THR A 559 2.81 -1.37 7.59
CA THR A 559 2.70 -2.61 8.38
C THR A 559 1.51 -2.50 9.33
N PHE A 560 0.61 -3.48 9.31
CA PHE A 560 -0.59 -3.49 10.15
C PHE A 560 -0.48 -4.56 11.25
N PHE A 561 -1.01 -4.25 12.43
CA PHE A 561 -1.00 -5.13 13.60
C PHE A 561 -2.41 -5.26 14.16
N ASN A 562 -2.84 -6.49 14.40
CA ASN A 562 -4.05 -6.74 15.17
C ASN A 562 -3.70 -6.78 16.67
N LEU A 563 -3.93 -5.68 17.36
CA LEU A 563 -3.76 -5.60 18.82
C LEU A 563 -4.93 -6.24 19.59
N ALA A 564 -5.98 -6.72 18.90
CA ALA A 564 -7.16 -7.29 19.56
C ALA A 564 -6.93 -8.73 20.10
N GLY A 565 -5.86 -9.40 19.68
CA GLY A 565 -5.44 -10.72 20.20
C GLY A 565 -4.75 -10.67 21.57
N ASP A 566 -4.21 -9.52 21.95
CA ASP A 566 -3.85 -9.22 23.34
C ASP A 566 -5.13 -8.83 24.07
N ALA A 567 -5.94 -9.83 24.44
CA ALA A 567 -7.20 -9.66 25.15
C ALA A 567 -7.12 -8.51 26.14
N ALA A 568 -7.76 -7.37 25.79
CA ALA A 568 -7.68 -6.06 26.42
C ALA A 568 -6.94 -6.11 27.76
N MET A 569 -5.61 -6.17 27.68
CA MET A 569 -4.83 -5.91 28.87
C MET A 569 -5.17 -4.47 29.18
N GLN A 570 -5.90 -4.25 30.27
CA GLN A 570 -6.21 -2.91 30.72
C GLN A 570 -4.88 -2.21 31.01
N ALA A 571 -4.31 -1.57 29.99
CA ALA A 571 -2.97 -1.00 30.01
C ALA A 571 -2.90 0.25 30.90
N PHE A 572 -4.07 0.79 31.27
CA PHE A 572 -4.21 1.94 32.14
C PHE A 572 -5.42 1.79 33.04
N ASP A 573 -5.22 2.04 34.34
CA ASP A 573 -6.29 2.17 35.31
C ASP A 573 -6.45 3.65 35.65
N ASP A 574 -7.66 4.20 35.42
CA ASP A 574 -7.94 5.63 35.64
C ASP A 574 -8.11 5.95 37.13
N VAL A 575 -7.06 5.63 37.90
CA VAL A 575 -6.93 5.83 39.34
C VAL A 575 -5.68 6.65 39.62
N SER A 576 -5.74 7.53 40.61
CA SER A 576 -4.58 8.32 41.04
C SER A 576 -3.63 7.48 41.89
N PHE A 577 -2.33 7.77 41.78
CA PHE A 577 -1.33 7.25 42.70
C PHE A 577 -1.76 7.53 44.16
N PRO A 578 -1.72 6.53 45.05
CA PRO A 578 -2.48 6.57 46.30
C PRO A 578 -1.84 7.43 47.39
N LEU A 579 -0.61 7.90 47.20
CA LEU A 579 0.14 8.65 48.20
C LEU A 579 0.26 10.12 47.83
N ALA A 580 0.06 11.00 48.82
CA ALA A 580 0.33 12.42 48.69
C ALA A 580 1.84 12.66 48.72
N ILE A 581 2.48 12.66 47.55
CA ILE A 581 3.92 12.89 47.46
C ILE A 581 4.18 14.37 47.74
N GLY A 582 4.71 14.67 48.93
CA GLY A 582 5.13 16.04 49.28
C GLY A 582 6.29 16.52 48.40
N ARG A 583 6.74 17.78 48.63
CA ARG A 583 7.80 18.53 47.89
C ARG A 583 9.20 17.86 47.78
N ARG A 584 9.34 16.57 48.10
CA ARG A 584 10.59 15.79 47.98
C ARG A 584 10.55 14.73 46.87
N ALA A 585 9.51 14.71 46.01
CA ALA A 585 9.53 13.91 44.79
C ALA A 585 10.65 14.39 43.86
N GLN A 586 11.37 13.46 43.24
CA GLN A 586 12.30 13.80 42.16
C GLN A 586 11.56 13.72 40.82
N VAL A 587 11.73 14.74 39.97
CA VAL A 587 11.23 14.75 38.59
C VAL A 587 12.41 14.98 37.66
N ALA A 588 12.55 14.12 36.67
CA ALA A 588 13.58 14.20 35.64
C ALA A 588 12.93 14.22 34.26
N PRO A 589 12.76 15.40 33.63
CA PRO A 589 12.44 15.49 32.22
C PRO A 589 13.67 15.12 31.38
N ALA A 590 13.51 14.19 30.43
CA ALA A 590 14.59 13.80 29.53
C ALA A 590 14.18 13.94 28.07
N PHE A 591 15.04 14.55 27.26
CA PHE A 591 15.00 14.51 25.80
C PHE A 591 16.03 13.49 25.30
N SER A 592 15.73 12.81 24.20
CA SER A 592 16.72 12.01 23.48
C SER A 592 17.34 12.87 22.38
N THR A 593 18.54 13.41 22.62
CA THR A 593 19.28 14.21 21.65
C THR A 593 20.60 13.53 21.34
N ARG A 594 20.80 13.11 20.09
CA ARG A 594 22.07 12.60 19.63
C ARG A 594 23.00 13.77 19.36
N VAL A 595 24.09 13.82 20.10
CA VAL A 595 25.17 14.78 19.92
C VAL A 595 26.29 14.08 19.16
N ILE A 596 26.63 14.59 17.99
CA ILE A 596 27.79 14.13 17.22
C ILE A 596 28.83 15.24 17.28
N GLU A 597 29.94 14.97 17.94
CA GLU A 597 31.09 15.86 18.04
C GLU A 597 32.10 15.47 16.95
N SER A 598 32.41 16.41 16.05
CA SER A 598 33.39 16.17 14.99
C SER A 598 34.81 16.27 15.55
N ALA A 599 35.79 15.67 14.85
CA ALA A 599 37.21 15.77 15.20
C ALA A 599 37.78 17.20 15.15
N SER A 600 37.03 18.18 14.60
CA SER A 600 37.37 19.60 14.61
C SER A 600 36.74 20.38 15.77
N GLY A 601 36.06 19.70 16.71
CA GLY A 601 35.41 20.30 17.88
C GLY A 601 34.06 20.96 17.60
N HIS A 602 33.43 20.69 16.45
CA HIS A 602 32.10 21.20 16.14
C HIS A 602 31.03 20.16 16.49
N GLU A 603 29.95 20.63 17.11
CA GLU A 603 28.85 19.79 17.59
C GLU A 603 27.63 19.89 16.65
N GLN A 604 27.13 18.75 16.17
CA GLN A 604 25.84 18.66 15.49
C GLN A 604 24.84 17.88 16.37
N ARG A 605 23.67 18.48 16.61
CA ARG A 605 22.62 17.93 17.49
C ARG A 605 21.43 17.46 16.64
N SER A 606 20.95 16.23 16.89
CA SER A 606 19.74 15.68 16.30
C SER A 606 18.81 15.18 17.42
N THR A 607 17.68 15.85 17.62
CA THR A 607 16.63 15.48 18.57
C THR A 607 15.82 14.30 18.02
N GLN A 608 15.82 13.17 18.73
CA GLN A 608 15.07 11.97 18.36
C GLN A 608 13.63 11.98 18.89
N TRP A 609 13.36 12.74 19.95
CA TRP A 609 12.02 12.91 20.51
C TRP A 609 11.58 14.37 20.39
N ALA A 610 10.36 14.58 19.89
CA ALA A 610 9.73 15.91 19.84
C ALA A 610 9.31 16.40 21.23
N ASP A 611 9.01 15.48 22.16
CA ASP A 611 8.61 15.78 23.54
C ASP A 611 9.51 15.10 24.58
N ALA A 612 9.77 15.81 25.68
CA ALA A 612 10.44 15.24 26.85
C ALA A 612 9.62 14.09 27.43
N ARG A 613 10.27 12.98 27.79
CA ARG A 613 9.67 11.89 28.57
C ARG A 613 9.99 12.11 30.04
N LEU A 614 8.96 12.13 30.88
CA LEU A 614 9.13 12.34 32.32
C LEU A 614 9.44 11.02 33.04
N SER A 615 10.39 11.08 33.96
CA SER A 615 10.62 10.04 34.97
C SER A 615 10.47 10.64 36.36
N PHE A 616 9.87 9.89 37.28
CA PHE A 616 9.59 10.32 38.65
C PHE A 616 10.16 9.32 39.64
N ASP A 617 10.60 9.78 40.81
CA ASP A 617 10.81 8.91 41.97
C ASP A 617 9.85 9.30 43.10
N ALA A 618 8.95 8.37 43.40
CA ALA A 618 7.93 8.49 44.43
C ALA A 618 8.38 8.00 45.82
N GLY A 619 9.53 7.33 45.93
CA GLY A 619 10.06 6.73 47.16
C GLY A 619 10.14 7.69 48.35
N PRO A 620 10.68 8.92 48.20
CA PRO A 620 10.72 9.91 49.28
C PRO A 620 9.36 10.35 49.83
N GLY A 621 8.25 9.98 49.17
CA GLY A 621 6.87 10.26 49.59
C GLY A 621 6.27 9.25 50.56
N VAL A 622 6.88 8.07 50.74
CA VAL A 622 6.37 6.98 51.60
C VAL A 622 6.83 7.23 53.05
N ARG A 623 5.89 7.47 53.99
CA ARG A 623 6.24 7.99 55.33
C ARG A 623 5.73 7.16 56.50
N SER A 624 4.88 6.16 56.26
CA SER A 624 4.26 5.35 57.30
C SER A 624 4.06 3.90 56.85
N GLU A 625 3.81 3.00 57.81
CA GLU A 625 3.44 1.60 57.51
C GLU A 625 2.14 1.52 56.70
N ALA A 626 1.22 2.47 56.91
CA ALA A 626 -0.01 2.58 56.12
C ALA A 626 0.28 2.94 54.65
N ASP A 627 1.23 3.86 54.40
CA ASP A 627 1.65 4.22 53.04
C ASP A 627 2.32 3.03 52.32
N ILE A 628 3.14 2.27 53.05
CA ILE A 628 3.79 1.05 52.53
C ILE A 628 2.72 0.01 52.16
N ALA A 629 1.74 -0.24 53.02
CA ALA A 629 0.67 -1.17 52.74
C ALA A 629 -0.17 -0.72 51.53
N ALA A 630 -0.48 0.57 51.43
CA ALA A 630 -1.19 1.15 50.29
C ALA A 630 -0.39 1.03 48.98
N LEU A 631 0.91 1.28 49.02
CA LEU A 631 1.80 1.16 47.86
C LEU A 631 1.93 -0.30 47.38
N ILE A 632 2.12 -1.25 48.29
CA ILE A 632 2.17 -2.68 47.94
C ILE A 632 0.86 -3.13 47.30
N ALA A 633 -0.28 -2.74 47.89
CA ALA A 633 -1.59 -3.06 47.35
C ALA A 633 -1.79 -2.47 45.95
N PHE A 634 -1.38 -1.21 45.76
CA PHE A 634 -1.47 -0.51 44.48
C PHE A 634 -0.55 -1.11 43.41
N PHE A 635 0.70 -1.42 43.75
CA PHE A 635 1.67 -2.09 42.87
C PHE A 635 1.18 -3.46 42.40
N ARG A 636 0.64 -4.27 43.32
CA ARG A 636 0.05 -5.57 43.00
C ARG A 636 -1.19 -5.45 42.12
N ALA A 637 -2.05 -4.47 42.39
CA ALA A 637 -3.24 -4.23 41.57
C ALA A 637 -2.87 -3.87 40.12
N ARG A 638 -1.78 -3.12 39.92
CA ARG A 638 -1.26 -2.76 38.58
C ARG A 638 -0.37 -3.81 37.92
N ARG A 639 -0.03 -4.88 38.63
CA ARG A 639 0.85 -5.97 38.16
C ARG A 639 2.24 -5.45 37.74
N GLY A 640 2.85 -4.61 38.57
CA GLY A 640 4.17 -4.04 38.25
C GLY A 640 4.12 -2.98 37.15
N ALA A 641 5.00 -3.08 36.16
CA ALA A 641 5.08 -2.16 35.02
C ALA A 641 3.94 -2.33 34.02
N ALA A 642 3.11 -3.36 34.21
CA ALA A 642 2.13 -3.79 33.23
C ALA A 642 0.98 -2.77 33.01
N ARG A 643 0.50 -2.09 34.07
CA ARG A 643 -0.63 -1.16 33.97
C ARG A 643 -0.28 0.24 34.46
N GLY A 644 -0.52 1.24 33.63
CA GLY A 644 -0.37 2.65 33.96
C GLY A 644 -1.48 3.21 34.85
N PHE A 645 -1.26 4.39 35.39
CA PHE A 645 -2.17 5.11 36.28
C PHE A 645 -1.86 6.63 36.27
N ARG A 646 -2.75 7.43 36.89
CA ARG A 646 -2.57 8.88 36.98
C ARG A 646 -1.55 9.25 38.05
N PHE A 647 -0.60 10.10 37.70
CA PHE A 647 0.34 10.70 38.64
C PHE A 647 0.32 12.21 38.54
N ARG A 648 0.05 12.88 39.67
CA ARG A 648 0.12 14.34 39.73
C ARG A 648 1.58 14.77 39.78
N ASP A 649 2.06 15.40 38.72
CA ASP A 649 3.35 16.08 38.77
C ASP A 649 3.28 17.20 39.83
N PRO A 650 4.14 17.18 40.87
CA PRO A 650 4.11 18.17 41.93
C PRO A 650 4.68 19.54 41.51
N PHE A 651 5.35 19.62 40.36
CA PHE A 651 5.94 20.84 39.80
C PHE A 651 5.22 21.34 38.56
N ASP A 652 4.48 20.48 37.87
CA ASP A 652 3.82 20.81 36.61
C ASP A 652 2.47 20.12 36.37
N GLY A 653 1.46 20.48 37.16
CA GLY A 653 0.11 19.87 37.11
C GLY A 653 -1.04 20.81 36.76
N ALA A 654 -0.77 21.99 36.19
CA ALA A 654 -1.75 23.03 35.88
C ALA A 654 -1.44 23.76 34.55
N SER A 655 -2.46 24.25 33.87
CA SER A 655 -2.38 25.04 32.63
C SER A 655 -1.68 26.39 32.81
N GLY A 656 -1.87 27.04 33.96
CA GLY A 656 -1.32 28.36 34.27
C GLY A 656 0.02 28.32 35.02
N ALA A 657 0.36 29.45 35.65
CA ALA A 657 1.56 29.58 36.47
C ALA A 657 1.53 28.66 37.70
N PHE A 658 2.71 28.21 38.15
CA PHE A 658 2.84 27.31 39.30
C PHE A 658 2.16 27.88 40.55
N GLY A 659 1.27 27.09 41.16
CA GLY A 659 0.53 27.48 42.37
C GLY A 659 -0.68 28.39 42.14
N VAL A 660 -1.01 28.74 40.89
CA VAL A 660 -2.19 29.54 40.54
C VAL A 660 -3.33 28.63 40.07
N ALA A 661 -4.56 28.94 40.48
CA ALA A 661 -5.74 28.20 40.04
C ALA A 661 -6.00 28.42 38.53
N PRO A 662 -6.45 27.40 37.77
CA PRO A 662 -6.66 27.56 36.34
C PRO A 662 -7.66 28.66 35.96
N GLY A 663 -7.24 29.53 35.05
CA GLY A 663 -8.08 30.54 34.40
C GLY A 663 -8.54 30.07 33.02
N PRO A 664 -9.74 30.46 32.54
CA PRO A 664 -10.26 30.01 31.25
C PRO A 664 -9.40 30.48 30.05
N LEU A 665 -8.52 31.45 30.27
CA LEU A 665 -7.64 32.05 29.26
C LEU A 665 -6.19 31.51 29.30
N ASP A 666 -5.91 30.47 30.09
CA ASP A 666 -4.54 30.04 30.37
C ASP A 666 -3.78 29.54 29.13
N GLN A 667 -4.43 28.70 28.31
CA GLN A 667 -3.79 28.05 27.15
C GLN A 667 -4.66 28.18 25.91
N MET A 668 -4.10 28.68 24.81
CA MET A 668 -4.77 28.67 23.50
C MET A 668 -4.78 27.25 22.93
N ILE A 669 -5.94 26.65 22.77
CA ILE A 669 -6.10 25.26 22.29
C ILE A 669 -6.47 25.17 20.82
N GLY A 670 -6.96 26.25 20.21
CA GLY A 670 -7.19 26.33 18.76
C GLY A 670 -7.89 27.61 18.32
N THR A 671 -8.28 27.65 17.04
CA THR A 671 -9.05 28.74 16.43
C THR A 671 -10.23 28.12 15.70
N GLY A 672 -11.41 28.70 15.85
CA GLY A 672 -12.61 28.28 15.12
C GLY A 672 -12.47 28.51 13.63
N ASP A 673 -13.03 27.59 12.85
CA ASP A 673 -13.14 27.63 11.38
C ASP A 673 -14.61 27.52 10.92
N GLY A 674 -15.57 27.53 11.86
CA GLY A 674 -16.99 27.35 11.59
C GLY A 674 -17.44 25.90 11.33
N ALA A 675 -16.53 24.91 11.36
CA ALA A 675 -16.84 23.51 11.10
C ALA A 675 -16.33 22.54 12.20
N ALA A 676 -15.15 22.80 12.77
CA ALA A 676 -14.53 21.96 13.79
C ALA A 676 -15.20 22.14 15.15
N THR A 677 -15.64 21.04 15.76
CA THR A 677 -16.28 21.02 17.09
C THR A 677 -15.37 20.47 18.19
N GLY A 678 -14.20 19.91 17.85
CA GLY A 678 -13.29 19.28 18.80
C GLY A 678 -11.94 19.98 18.92
N PHE A 679 -11.53 20.30 20.14
CA PHE A 679 -10.25 20.95 20.45
C PHE A 679 -9.54 20.23 21.59
N ARG A 680 -8.32 19.75 21.35
CA ARG A 680 -7.56 19.01 22.39
C ARG A 680 -6.86 19.95 23.35
N LEU A 681 -6.94 19.63 24.65
CA LEU A 681 -6.20 20.34 25.68
C LEU A 681 -4.70 20.19 25.44
N ARG A 682 -4.00 21.32 25.52
CA ARG A 682 -2.55 21.40 25.33
C ARG A 682 -1.95 22.45 26.24
N LYS A 683 -0.69 22.25 26.64
CA LYS A 683 0.09 23.23 27.39
C LYS A 683 1.34 23.59 26.60
N ALA A 684 1.57 24.89 26.39
CA ALA A 684 2.79 25.40 25.77
C ALA A 684 3.86 25.72 26.82
N TYR A 685 5.11 25.35 26.53
CA TYR A 685 6.31 25.70 27.28
C TYR A 685 7.19 26.60 26.40
N GLY A 686 7.39 27.84 26.85
CA GLY A 686 8.03 28.89 26.05
C GLY A 686 7.01 29.79 25.35
N ALA A 687 7.48 30.66 24.46
CA ALA A 687 6.66 31.64 23.74
C ALA A 687 6.97 31.63 22.24
N GLY A 688 6.00 32.06 21.43
CA GLY A 688 6.13 32.13 19.98
C GLY A 688 5.92 30.78 19.28
N ALA A 689 6.22 30.74 17.98
CA ALA A 689 6.00 29.56 17.12
C ALA A 689 6.87 28.35 17.52
N GLU A 690 7.99 28.59 18.20
CA GLU A 690 8.93 27.56 18.65
C GLU A 690 8.62 27.01 20.06
N ALA A 691 7.50 27.40 20.67
CA ALA A 691 7.11 26.90 21.97
C ALA A 691 6.85 25.38 21.91
N GLN A 692 7.40 24.63 22.86
CA GLN A 692 7.12 23.21 22.97
C GLN A 692 5.66 23.02 23.40
N VAL A 693 4.89 22.21 22.68
CA VAL A 693 3.48 21.97 22.99
C VAL A 693 3.28 20.54 23.47
N ARG A 694 2.80 20.39 24.71
CA ARG A 694 2.42 19.10 25.29
C ARG A 694 0.92 18.89 25.18
N MET A 695 0.51 17.77 24.59
CA MET A 695 -0.88 17.33 24.62
C MET A 695 -1.26 16.78 26.00
N ILE A 696 -2.46 17.12 26.47
CA ILE A 696 -2.90 16.80 27.82
C ILE A 696 -4.03 15.77 27.76
N THR A 697 -3.70 14.50 28.00
CA THR A 697 -4.63 13.37 27.89
C THR A 697 -5.39 13.05 29.18
N ARG A 698 -4.87 13.46 30.34
CA ARG A 698 -5.46 13.16 31.67
C ARG A 698 -5.80 14.43 32.45
N PRO A 699 -6.73 15.28 31.97
CA PRO A 699 -7.20 16.41 32.76
C PRO A 699 -7.98 15.95 34.00
N VAL A 700 -8.00 16.79 35.03
CA VAL A 700 -8.98 16.68 36.11
C VAL A 700 -10.27 17.31 35.61
N ALA A 701 -11.27 16.48 35.29
CA ALA A 701 -12.50 16.91 34.63
C ALA A 701 -13.16 18.14 35.29
N GLY A 702 -13.27 18.15 36.63
CA GLY A 702 -13.88 19.27 37.36
C GLY A 702 -13.08 20.58 37.42
N SER A 703 -11.90 20.64 36.80
CA SER A 703 -11.04 21.84 36.77
C SER A 703 -11.00 22.54 35.41
N VAL A 704 -11.58 21.93 34.38
CA VAL A 704 -11.50 22.45 33.01
C VAL A 704 -12.44 23.64 32.86
N ARG A 705 -11.89 24.76 32.41
CA ARG A 705 -12.59 26.02 32.14
C ARG A 705 -12.27 26.44 30.72
N VAL A 706 -13.27 26.73 29.91
CA VAL A 706 -13.12 27.00 28.47
C VAL A 706 -13.60 28.41 28.17
N ALA A 707 -12.88 29.13 27.32
CA ALA A 707 -13.30 30.42 26.78
C ALA A 707 -13.17 30.47 25.27
N VAL A 708 -14.11 31.16 24.64
CA VAL A 708 -14.11 31.44 23.19
C VAL A 708 -14.10 32.96 23.02
N ASP A 709 -13.14 33.45 22.25
CA ASP A 709 -12.88 34.88 22.01
C ASP A 709 -12.79 35.72 23.31
N GLY A 710 -12.11 35.17 24.31
CA GLY A 710 -11.89 35.81 25.61
C GLY A 710 -13.06 35.69 26.61
N VAL A 711 -14.19 35.09 26.22
CA VAL A 711 -15.37 34.93 27.09
C VAL A 711 -15.48 33.49 27.59
N GLU A 712 -15.52 33.31 28.91
CA GLU A 712 -15.70 32.00 29.54
C GLU A 712 -17.10 31.41 29.31
N LEU A 713 -17.14 30.13 28.97
CA LEU A 713 -18.36 29.38 28.73
C LEU A 713 -18.64 28.41 29.87
N GLY A 714 -19.77 28.60 30.55
CA GLY A 714 -20.26 27.68 31.60
C GLY A 714 -21.06 26.49 31.08
N ALA A 715 -21.45 26.48 29.79
CA ALA A 715 -22.21 25.43 29.11
C ALA A 715 -21.97 25.49 27.58
N GLY A 716 -22.51 24.55 26.81
CA GLY A 716 -22.33 24.48 25.34
C GLY A 716 -21.10 23.69 24.89
N TRP A 717 -20.46 22.99 25.82
CA TRP A 717 -19.33 22.12 25.58
C TRP A 717 -19.27 20.97 26.59
N GLN A 718 -18.56 19.91 26.23
CA GLN A 718 -18.34 18.72 27.07
C GLN A 718 -16.88 18.27 26.98
N LEU A 719 -16.35 17.71 28.07
CA LEU A 719 -15.03 17.08 28.07
C LEU A 719 -15.15 15.63 27.58
N GLY A 720 -14.64 15.37 26.40
CA GLY A 720 -14.47 14.04 25.82
C GLY A 720 -13.26 13.27 26.36
N PRO A 721 -13.11 12.00 25.96
CA PRO A 721 -11.94 11.17 26.30
C PRO A 721 -10.61 11.84 25.91
N LEU A 722 -9.55 11.55 26.66
CA LEU A 722 -8.19 12.02 26.40
C LEU A 722 -8.05 13.55 26.29
N GLY A 723 -8.89 14.31 27.01
CA GLY A 723 -8.76 15.77 27.09
C GLY A 723 -9.22 16.52 25.84
N GLU A 724 -10.22 16.02 25.14
CA GLU A 724 -10.86 16.73 24.03
C GLU A 724 -12.03 17.59 24.53
N VAL A 725 -11.97 18.91 24.33
CA VAL A 725 -13.11 19.80 24.51
C VAL A 725 -13.99 19.71 23.27
N ARG A 726 -15.24 19.29 23.42
CA ARG A 726 -16.23 19.18 22.34
C ARG A 726 -17.30 20.22 22.52
N PHE A 727 -17.48 21.08 21.53
CA PHE A 727 -18.56 22.06 21.51
C PHE A 727 -19.83 21.46 20.89
N ASP A 728 -20.98 21.90 21.39
CA ASP A 728 -22.27 21.53 20.81
C ASP A 728 -22.44 22.19 19.42
N ASP A 729 -21.94 23.42 19.26
CA ASP A 729 -21.85 24.16 17.99
C ASP A 729 -20.40 24.57 17.69
N ALA A 730 -19.97 24.50 16.43
CA ALA A 730 -18.61 24.87 16.06
C ALA A 730 -18.32 26.37 16.34
N PRO A 731 -17.20 26.72 17.01
CA PRO A 731 -16.79 28.11 17.14
C PRO A 731 -16.63 28.76 15.75
N ALA A 732 -17.13 29.99 15.60
CA ALA A 732 -17.12 30.70 14.33
C ALA A 732 -15.68 30.98 13.86
N GLU A 733 -15.54 31.22 12.55
CA GLU A 733 -14.26 31.48 11.90
C GLU A 733 -13.51 32.62 12.60
N GLY A 734 -12.25 32.36 12.98
CA GLY A 734 -11.38 33.34 13.63
C GLY A 734 -11.53 33.44 15.15
N MET A 735 -12.53 32.80 15.76
CA MET A 735 -12.70 32.85 17.22
C MET A 735 -11.62 32.03 17.92
N VAL A 736 -10.87 32.65 18.83
CA VAL A 736 -9.80 31.98 19.58
C VAL A 736 -10.39 31.11 20.69
N VAL A 737 -10.00 29.84 20.75
CA VAL A 737 -10.42 28.90 21.80
C VAL A 737 -9.29 28.76 22.81
N THR A 738 -9.60 29.02 24.08
CA THR A 738 -8.68 28.91 25.22
C THR A 738 -9.25 28.01 26.31
N ALA A 739 -8.37 27.39 27.09
CA ALA A 739 -8.78 26.63 28.26
C ALA A 739 -7.77 26.70 29.41
N GLY A 740 -8.28 26.63 30.63
CA GLY A 740 -7.53 26.34 31.85
C GLY A 740 -7.94 25.01 32.45
N PHE A 741 -6.99 24.26 33.00
CA PHE A 741 -7.20 22.93 33.55
C PHE A 741 -6.08 22.52 34.51
N LEU A 742 -6.40 21.64 35.44
CA LEU A 742 -5.45 20.80 36.14
C LEU A 742 -5.29 19.48 35.38
N PHE A 743 -4.11 18.86 35.44
CA PHE A 743 -3.87 17.57 34.77
C PHE A 743 -2.94 16.66 35.55
N ASP A 744 -3.04 15.37 35.23
CA ASP A 744 -2.14 14.32 35.70
C ASP A 744 -1.28 13.81 34.52
N VAL A 745 -0.12 13.25 34.84
CA VAL A 745 0.74 12.56 33.88
C VAL A 745 0.38 11.08 33.90
N PRO A 746 0.10 10.44 32.74
CA PRO A 746 -0.05 9.00 32.68
C PRO A 746 1.33 8.35 32.88
N VAL A 747 1.49 7.56 33.94
CA VAL A 747 2.76 6.88 34.26
C VAL A 747 2.51 5.40 34.52
N ARG A 748 3.58 4.61 34.53
CA ARG A 748 3.60 3.25 35.08
C ARG A 748 4.79 3.09 36.02
N PHE A 749 4.81 2.03 36.83
CA PHE A 749 6.05 1.61 37.50
C PHE A 749 7.13 1.33 36.45
N ALA A 750 8.36 1.78 36.71
CA ALA A 750 9.48 1.56 35.80
C ALA A 750 9.90 0.08 35.77
N GLU A 751 9.71 -0.62 36.88
CA GLU A 751 10.18 -1.98 37.14
C GLU A 751 9.03 -2.92 37.58
N ASP A 752 9.20 -4.22 37.34
CA ASP A 752 8.29 -5.28 37.80
C ASP A 752 8.59 -5.79 39.22
N ARG A 753 9.50 -5.12 39.94
CA ARG A 753 9.87 -5.42 41.32
C ARG A 753 9.75 -4.15 42.18
N LEU A 754 9.27 -4.32 43.41
CA LEU A 754 9.22 -3.26 44.43
C LEU A 754 9.97 -3.73 45.68
N GLU A 755 11.07 -3.07 46.01
CA GLU A 755 11.91 -3.37 47.18
C GLU A 755 11.52 -2.48 48.37
N ILE A 756 11.32 -3.08 49.54
CA ILE A 756 10.84 -2.40 50.74
C ILE A 756 11.58 -2.94 51.96
N ASP A 757 12.29 -2.07 52.66
CA ASP A 757 13.05 -2.41 53.86
C ASP A 757 12.39 -1.81 55.12
N ARG A 758 12.43 -2.57 56.23
CA ARG A 758 12.02 -2.09 57.55
C ARG A 758 13.25 -1.80 58.40
N GLU A 759 13.57 -0.53 58.62
CA GLU A 759 14.72 -0.14 59.44
C GLU A 759 14.40 0.00 60.94
N THR A 760 13.15 0.29 61.36
CA THR A 760 12.74 0.27 62.78
C THR A 760 11.27 -0.15 63.00
N PHE A 761 10.91 -0.49 64.26
CA PHE A 761 9.61 -1.09 64.66
C PHE A 761 8.35 -0.24 64.36
N ALA A 762 8.50 1.00 63.87
CA ALA A 762 7.38 1.88 63.49
C ALA A 762 7.62 2.73 62.22
N ALA A 763 8.70 2.51 61.48
CA ALA A 763 8.96 3.22 60.21
C ALA A 763 9.67 2.28 59.22
N GLY A 764 8.99 1.94 58.13
CA GLY A 764 9.64 1.37 56.95
C GLY A 764 10.10 2.49 56.02
N VAL A 765 11.21 2.25 55.31
CA VAL A 765 11.77 3.20 54.34
C VAL A 765 11.69 2.54 52.97
N VAL A 766 11.14 3.26 51.99
CA VAL A 766 11.19 2.86 50.58
C VAL A 766 12.17 3.80 49.89
N PRO A 767 13.40 3.34 49.56
CA PRO A 767 14.45 4.22 49.07
C PRO A 767 14.15 4.79 47.68
N SER A 768 13.43 4.05 46.83
CA SER A 768 13.04 4.48 45.49
C SER A 768 11.75 3.81 45.02
N VAL A 769 10.90 4.55 44.32
CA VAL A 769 9.73 4.06 43.59
C VAL A 769 9.76 4.72 42.21
N PRO A 770 10.51 4.16 41.25
CA PRO A 770 10.69 4.78 39.95
C PRO A 770 9.42 4.62 39.11
N LEU A 771 8.93 5.74 38.59
CA LEU A 771 7.81 5.81 37.65
C LEU A 771 8.28 6.41 36.34
N VAL A 772 7.71 5.93 35.24
CA VAL A 772 8.01 6.44 33.91
C VAL A 772 6.74 6.80 33.16
N GLU A 773 6.75 7.94 32.50
CA GLU A 773 5.64 8.39 31.65
C GLU A 773 5.35 7.38 30.53
N VAL A 774 4.06 7.14 30.33
CA VAL A 774 3.46 6.38 29.23
C VAL A 774 2.97 7.38 28.19
N ARG A 775 3.22 7.11 26.91
CA ARG A 775 2.69 7.91 25.80
C ARG A 775 1.32 7.39 25.42
N GLU A 776 0.34 8.29 25.34
CA GLU A 776 -1.07 8.01 25.00
C GLU A 776 -1.53 8.76 23.76
#